data_AF-A0A7H8KHI7-F1
#
_entry.id   AF-A0A7H8KHI7-F1
#
_cell.length_a   1.000
_cell.length_b   1.000
_cell.length_c   1.000
_cell.angle_alpha   90.00
_cell.angle_beta   90.00
_cell.angle_gamma   90.00
#
_symmetry.space_group_name_H-M   'P 1'
#
loop_
_entity.id
_entity.type
_entity.pdbx_description
1 polymer ?
#
loop_
_entity_poly.entity_id
_entity_poly.type
_entity_poly.pdbx_seq_one_letter_code
_entity_poly.pdbx_strand_id
1 'polypeptide(L)'
;MSNISGAKKLFVIMPFGLKRLPSGLMHDFDRFYHGILRPVAQDAGWSVFRADEITEPGTIVNQAFRHLQAADVVVADISSPNGSVYYELGVRQAISPGKTILVAVHGTELPFDLKSQRVLFYSPQFDQDPRFRFAYREALISDSPHVHNPVRDALSDLGLNFHPRTDRVAFEQELHHKIERSRNIEQLLAVWHWARQSGDLPTGALLSLSNRLAAEGDYASAVQVLDAAFPEADGDWEVHRQRGFYLRKLTRLDAAEVALNRAYELNPSDPETLGMLGGALKRQGRYAEALRLYQQGATLSPTSLYLAVACAGMLAIADPGNPEPALARYRQLLDEIDSRPGQETDSWANLVRAEAHFVLGDVEAARRFGRAAVRYGAERLHLESTADQILMLHANGLPLRDADGFARWLVDGARDPASTTVEERGAPATDPDFPRRMIFHISDVHFGSITEGGSRIDVHRFADTENSDRLSVELTREFHGALKRSGCAASDAVLVVSGDSTYTGRQDEFDLVRQFLTELCENTGMDRSQVVLVPGNHDIDWLQTKSNRANRFDNYLTFAHQFYGEELFHEVYPRIEWDLRTSGTRPEAREIVYRRTDRTMTVVGLNSCIFEDDQNHYGYIGKRQLDIVKDLLEQEPPENVRVAVMHHHLHPFPEPLEPRRGDAVVLDLSTVRDAGLVEQRLERLGFSLLLHGHKHKPQLRETLVRIPQNDSSVTPRPLIVSGCGSTGVSQHELEHNQPNHFAVLELAQPVRVPGADFLVIEWRELAVAPGAEWVTKQRWTIKG
;
A
#
# COMPACT_ATOMS: atom_id res chain seq x y z
N MET A 1 -46.63 19.88 -10.22
CA MET A 1 -47.02 21.32 -10.27
C MET A 1 -45.82 22.09 -9.73
N SER A 2 -45.07 22.94 -10.42
CA SER A 2 -45.03 23.49 -11.78
C SER A 2 -43.55 23.81 -12.06
N ASN A 3 -43.06 23.51 -13.27
CA ASN A 3 -41.78 23.98 -13.78
C ASN A 3 -41.67 25.51 -13.61
N ILE A 4 -40.69 25.96 -12.81
CA ILE A 4 -40.09 27.31 -12.95
C ILE A 4 -38.62 27.09 -13.31
N SER A 5 -38.40 26.74 -14.57
CA SER A 5 -37.10 26.85 -15.21
C SER A 5 -36.84 28.34 -15.51
N GLY A 6 -35.91 28.98 -14.79
CA GLY A 6 -35.37 30.30 -15.17
C GLY A 6 -35.32 31.41 -14.10
N ALA A 7 -35.71 31.18 -12.85
CA ALA A 7 -35.60 32.23 -11.82
C ALA A 7 -34.15 32.35 -11.32
N LYS A 8 -33.55 33.55 -11.48
CA LYS A 8 -32.18 33.83 -10.99
C LYS A 8 -32.14 33.75 -9.45
N LYS A 9 -31.24 32.94 -8.91
CA LYS A 9 -31.15 32.63 -7.48
C LYS A 9 -30.15 33.55 -6.77
N LEU A 10 -30.58 34.11 -5.65
CA LEU A 10 -29.74 34.90 -4.75
C LEU A 10 -29.68 34.24 -3.38
N PHE A 11 -28.46 33.99 -2.88
CA PHE A 11 -28.24 33.43 -1.55
C PHE A 11 -27.61 34.47 -0.62
N VAL A 12 -28.12 34.57 0.61
CA VAL A 12 -27.62 35.53 1.61
C VAL A 12 -26.84 34.81 2.71
N ILE A 13 -25.60 35.25 2.90
CA ILE A 13 -24.71 34.88 3.99
C ILE A 13 -24.72 36.02 5.01
N MET A 14 -25.18 35.79 6.24
CA MET A 14 -25.17 36.81 7.29
C MET A 14 -25.29 36.21 8.70
N PRO A 15 -24.90 36.94 9.75
CA PRO A 15 -25.26 36.58 11.12
C PRO A 15 -26.78 36.61 11.35
N PHE A 16 -27.28 35.84 12.33
CA PHE A 16 -28.71 35.82 12.70
C PHE A 16 -28.99 36.67 13.93
N GLY A 17 -30.18 37.28 13.98
CA GLY A 17 -30.72 38.00 15.13
C GLY A 17 -29.99 39.28 15.53
N LEU A 18 -30.28 39.73 16.75
CA LEU A 18 -29.69 40.92 17.35
C LEU A 18 -28.27 40.63 17.87
N LYS A 19 -27.27 41.40 17.41
CA LYS A 19 -25.86 41.22 17.80
C LYS A 19 -25.21 42.55 18.16
N ARG A 20 -24.23 42.49 19.06
CA ARG A 20 -23.37 43.63 19.42
C ARG A 20 -22.17 43.65 18.48
N LEU A 21 -22.03 44.72 17.70
CA LEU A 21 -20.88 44.93 16.82
C LEU A 21 -19.64 45.35 17.62
N PRO A 22 -18.41 45.20 17.07
CA PRO A 22 -17.18 45.67 17.72
C PRO A 22 -17.19 47.16 18.11
N SER A 23 -17.92 48.00 17.36
CA SER A 23 -18.14 49.41 17.68
C SER A 23 -19.00 49.66 18.93
N GLY A 24 -19.57 48.60 19.51
CA GLY A 24 -20.50 48.65 20.64
C GLY A 24 -21.97 48.84 20.24
N LEU A 25 -22.26 49.10 18.95
CA LEU A 25 -23.60 49.24 18.39
C LEU A 25 -24.37 47.90 18.45
N MET A 26 -25.63 47.95 18.86
CA MET A 26 -26.56 46.82 18.70
C MET A 26 -27.17 46.86 17.30
N HIS A 27 -27.00 45.79 16.53
CA HIS A 27 -27.49 45.67 15.17
C HIS A 27 -28.37 44.43 15.00
N ASP A 28 -29.53 44.61 14.35
CA ASP A 28 -30.52 43.57 14.12
C ASP A 28 -30.44 43.06 12.68
N PHE A 29 -29.78 41.92 12.51
CA PHE A 29 -29.52 41.32 11.21
C PHE A 29 -30.79 40.73 10.57
N ASP A 30 -31.75 40.25 11.37
CA ASP A 30 -33.02 39.71 10.84
C ASP A 30 -33.91 40.85 10.34
N ARG A 31 -33.95 41.96 11.09
CA ARG A 31 -34.66 43.17 10.65
C ARG A 31 -34.04 43.75 9.38
N PHE A 32 -32.71 43.74 9.26
CA PHE A 32 -32.03 44.19 8.04
C PHE A 32 -32.32 43.26 6.84
N TYR A 33 -32.29 41.94 7.05
CA TYR A 33 -32.63 40.96 6.02
C TYR A 33 -34.05 41.14 5.48
N HIS A 34 -35.05 41.15 6.37
CA HIS A 34 -36.45 41.21 5.99
C HIS A 34 -36.89 42.62 5.56
N GLY A 35 -36.27 43.68 6.10
CA GLY A 35 -36.64 45.06 5.81
C GLY A 35 -35.96 45.66 4.57
N ILE A 36 -34.76 45.17 4.22
CA ILE A 36 -33.93 45.76 3.16
C ILE A 36 -33.47 44.71 2.14
N LEU A 37 -32.64 43.74 2.54
CA LEU A 37 -31.96 42.87 1.57
C LEU A 37 -32.95 42.05 0.73
N ARG A 38 -33.90 41.38 1.38
CA ARG A 38 -34.89 40.56 0.68
C ARG A 38 -35.83 41.41 -0.21
N PRO A 39 -36.52 42.46 0.29
CA PRO A 39 -37.42 43.24 -0.54
C PRO A 39 -36.75 43.87 -1.75
N VAL A 40 -35.57 44.47 -1.59
CA VAL A 40 -34.86 45.12 -2.69
C VAL A 40 -34.39 44.11 -3.75
N ALA A 41 -33.95 42.92 -3.33
CA ALA A 41 -33.57 41.87 -4.26
C ALA A 41 -34.77 41.25 -4.99
N GLN A 42 -35.90 41.08 -4.30
CA GLN A 42 -37.15 40.62 -4.92
C GLN A 42 -37.68 41.64 -5.94
N ASP A 43 -37.65 42.93 -5.62
CA ASP A 43 -37.99 44.02 -6.54
C ASP A 43 -37.07 44.08 -7.76
N ALA A 44 -35.83 43.58 -7.62
CA ALA A 44 -34.87 43.42 -8.71
C ALA A 44 -35.00 42.07 -9.47
N GLY A 45 -36.01 41.25 -9.16
CA GLY A 45 -36.34 40.02 -9.87
C GLY A 45 -35.61 38.76 -9.39
N TRP A 46 -35.00 38.77 -8.21
CA TRP A 46 -34.26 37.63 -7.67
C TRP A 46 -35.10 36.75 -6.75
N SER A 47 -34.87 35.44 -6.83
CA SER A 47 -35.39 34.49 -5.84
C SER A 47 -34.39 34.37 -4.69
N VAL A 48 -34.74 34.93 -3.54
CA VAL A 48 -33.83 35.14 -2.40
C VAL A 48 -34.00 34.05 -1.35
N PHE A 49 -32.89 33.47 -0.90
CA PHE A 49 -32.86 32.45 0.15
C PHE A 49 -31.78 32.74 1.20
N ARG A 50 -32.04 32.36 2.45
CA ARG A 50 -31.06 32.37 3.56
C ARG A 50 -31.00 30.96 4.18
N ALA A 51 -29.88 30.60 4.80
CA ALA A 51 -29.63 29.23 5.26
C ALA A 51 -30.70 28.65 6.21
N ASP A 52 -31.34 29.48 7.03
CA ASP A 52 -32.41 29.10 7.95
C ASP A 52 -33.76 28.79 7.28
N GLU A 53 -33.89 29.10 5.99
CA GLU A 53 -35.12 28.87 5.20
C GLU A 53 -35.06 27.59 4.37
N ILE A 54 -33.97 26.82 4.48
CA ILE A 54 -33.79 25.54 3.79
C ILE A 54 -34.57 24.47 4.58
N THR A 55 -35.67 23.99 4.01
CA THR A 55 -36.56 22.99 4.65
C THR A 55 -36.25 21.55 4.25
N GLU A 56 -35.26 21.32 3.39
CA GLU A 56 -34.88 19.99 2.92
C GLU A 56 -34.17 19.18 4.02
N PRO A 57 -34.43 17.86 4.17
CA PRO A 57 -33.70 17.02 5.11
C PRO A 57 -32.25 16.78 4.66
N GLY A 58 -31.27 16.93 5.56
CA GLY A 58 -29.86 16.73 5.27
C GLY A 58 -28.94 17.46 6.26
N THR A 59 -27.63 17.39 6.04
CA THR A 59 -26.67 18.19 6.80
C THR A 59 -26.69 19.63 6.31
N ILE A 60 -26.91 20.57 7.24
CA ILE A 60 -27.02 22.02 6.95
C ILE A 60 -25.82 22.52 6.15
N VAL A 61 -24.61 22.04 6.48
CA VAL A 61 -23.35 22.42 5.79
C VAL A 61 -23.33 21.98 4.33
N ASN A 62 -23.70 20.73 4.02
CA ASN A 62 -23.67 20.23 2.63
C ASN A 62 -24.78 20.88 1.78
N GLN A 63 -25.87 21.31 2.40
CA GLN A 63 -26.94 22.04 1.72
C GLN A 63 -26.50 23.48 1.42
N ALA A 64 -25.95 24.19 2.42
CA ALA A 64 -25.40 25.53 2.23
C ALA A 64 -24.39 25.56 1.07
N PHE A 65 -23.45 24.61 1.01
CA PHE A 65 -22.47 24.54 -0.09
C PHE A 65 -23.09 24.32 -1.47
N ARG A 66 -24.11 23.47 -1.58
CA ARG A 66 -24.85 23.29 -2.84
C ARG A 66 -25.52 24.59 -3.29
N HIS A 67 -26.11 25.34 -2.35
CA HIS A 67 -26.70 26.64 -2.65
C HIS A 67 -25.64 27.69 -3.01
N LEU A 68 -24.48 27.71 -2.34
CA LEU A 68 -23.37 28.59 -2.69
C LEU A 68 -22.80 28.30 -4.07
N GLN A 69 -22.75 27.04 -4.50
CA GLN A 69 -22.33 26.68 -5.85
C GLN A 69 -23.35 27.11 -6.90
N ALA A 70 -24.63 26.83 -6.63
CA ALA A 70 -25.72 27.02 -7.59
C ALA A 70 -26.28 28.45 -7.67
N ALA A 71 -26.03 29.30 -6.67
CA ALA A 71 -26.53 30.67 -6.66
C ALA A 71 -25.85 31.52 -7.75
N ASP A 72 -26.66 32.27 -8.50
CA ASP A 72 -26.19 33.22 -9.50
C ASP A 72 -25.51 34.43 -8.82
N VAL A 73 -26.10 34.88 -7.70
CA VAL A 73 -25.58 35.96 -6.86
C VAL A 73 -25.52 35.53 -5.39
N VAL A 74 -24.43 35.87 -4.71
CA VAL A 74 -24.33 35.77 -3.24
C VAL A 74 -24.17 37.15 -2.64
N VAL A 75 -24.88 37.43 -1.54
CA VAL A 75 -24.72 38.66 -0.76
C VAL A 75 -24.22 38.27 0.63
N ALA A 76 -23.07 38.80 1.03
CA ALA A 76 -22.45 38.50 2.31
C ALA A 76 -22.40 39.74 3.20
N ASP A 77 -23.05 39.69 4.37
CA ASP A 77 -22.97 40.73 5.39
C ASP A 77 -21.80 40.45 6.34
N ILE A 78 -20.78 41.29 6.25
CA ILE A 78 -19.52 41.19 7.02
C ILE A 78 -19.43 42.21 8.15
N SER A 79 -20.58 42.73 8.63
CA SER A 79 -20.62 43.76 9.67
C SER A 79 -20.08 43.29 11.03
N SER A 80 -20.07 41.98 11.28
CA SER A 80 -19.60 41.34 12.52
C SER A 80 -18.55 40.28 12.20
N PRO A 81 -17.53 40.09 13.08
CA PRO A 81 -16.55 39.02 12.92
C PRO A 81 -17.19 37.65 13.24
N ASN A 82 -17.83 37.05 12.24
CA ASN A 82 -18.52 35.77 12.33
C ASN A 82 -17.81 34.71 11.48
N GLY A 83 -17.27 33.67 12.12
CA GLY A 83 -16.51 32.62 11.44
C GLY A 83 -17.30 31.87 10.37
N SER A 84 -18.60 31.65 10.57
CA SER A 84 -19.46 30.98 9.59
C SER A 84 -19.63 31.81 8.33
N VAL A 85 -19.85 33.13 8.47
CA VAL A 85 -19.96 34.06 7.34
C VAL A 85 -18.69 34.06 6.49
N TYR A 86 -17.52 34.15 7.13
CA TYR A 86 -16.25 34.16 6.41
C TYR A 86 -15.94 32.82 5.74
N TYR A 87 -16.30 31.71 6.38
CA TYR A 87 -16.13 30.38 5.82
C TYR A 87 -17.00 30.17 4.56
N GLU A 88 -18.29 30.52 4.63
CA GLU A 88 -19.20 30.43 3.49
C GLU A 88 -18.77 31.37 2.34
N LEU A 89 -18.30 32.57 2.66
CA LEU A 89 -17.77 33.51 1.69
C LEU A 89 -16.53 32.93 0.98
N GLY A 90 -15.59 32.35 1.72
CA GLY A 90 -14.40 31.72 1.15
C GLY A 90 -14.73 30.52 0.24
N VAL A 91 -15.68 29.68 0.64
CA VAL A 91 -16.15 28.56 -0.18
C VAL A 91 -16.81 29.04 -1.47
N ARG A 92 -17.72 30.02 -1.38
CA ARG A 92 -18.32 30.66 -2.57
C ARG A 92 -17.23 31.19 -3.50
N GLN A 93 -16.24 31.87 -2.93
CA GLN A 93 -15.14 32.44 -3.69
C GLN A 93 -14.28 31.36 -4.38
N ALA A 94 -14.12 30.18 -3.81
CA ALA A 94 -13.37 29.09 -4.45
C ALA A 94 -14.16 28.41 -5.59
N ILE A 95 -15.42 28.05 -5.35
CA ILE A 95 -16.12 27.05 -6.18
C ILE A 95 -16.92 27.62 -7.35
N SER A 96 -17.31 28.91 -7.31
CA SER A 96 -18.20 29.49 -8.33
C SER A 96 -17.67 30.79 -8.93
N PRO A 97 -17.81 31.01 -10.26
CA PRO A 97 -17.49 32.30 -10.89
C PRO A 97 -18.61 33.33 -10.71
N GLY A 98 -19.72 32.97 -10.06
CA GLY A 98 -20.88 33.84 -9.96
C GLY A 98 -20.64 35.06 -9.08
N LYS A 99 -21.48 36.09 -9.27
CA LYS A 99 -21.36 37.39 -8.61
C LYS A 99 -21.44 37.25 -7.08
N THR A 100 -20.59 38.00 -6.38
CA THR A 100 -20.60 38.09 -4.90
C THR A 100 -20.57 39.56 -4.49
N ILE A 101 -21.50 39.98 -3.62
CA ILE A 101 -21.66 41.36 -3.15
C ILE A 101 -21.40 41.39 -1.65
N LEU A 102 -20.47 42.23 -1.21
CA LEU A 102 -20.17 42.43 0.21
C LEU A 102 -20.93 43.65 0.74
N VAL A 103 -21.55 43.51 1.91
CA VAL A 103 -22.25 44.61 2.60
C VAL A 103 -21.76 44.72 4.05
N ALA A 104 -21.71 45.94 4.59
CA ALA A 104 -21.32 46.16 5.98
C ALA A 104 -21.93 47.43 6.59
N VAL A 105 -22.15 47.46 7.90
CA VAL A 105 -22.52 48.70 8.61
C VAL A 105 -21.39 49.73 8.52
N HIS A 106 -21.73 51.01 8.37
CA HIS A 106 -20.76 52.09 8.43
C HIS A 106 -19.96 52.07 9.75
N GLY A 107 -18.63 52.12 9.63
CA GLY A 107 -17.71 52.04 10.78
C GLY A 107 -17.25 50.62 11.12
N THR A 108 -17.67 49.60 10.35
CA THR A 108 -17.08 48.26 10.47
C THR A 108 -15.62 48.26 10.05
N GLU A 109 -14.75 47.71 10.90
CA GLU A 109 -13.36 47.43 10.56
C GLU A 109 -13.29 46.16 9.70
N LEU A 110 -12.91 46.32 8.42
CA LEU A 110 -12.85 45.21 7.47
C LEU A 110 -11.62 44.32 7.71
N PRO A 111 -11.75 42.98 7.64
CA PRO A 111 -10.61 42.06 7.64
C PRO A 111 -9.62 42.37 6.51
N PHE A 112 -8.32 42.15 6.76
CA PHE A 112 -7.23 42.48 5.83
C PHE A 112 -7.49 41.95 4.41
N ASP A 113 -7.86 40.67 4.28
CA ASP A 113 -8.07 40.00 2.99
C ASP A 113 -9.29 40.50 2.20
N LEU A 114 -10.23 41.18 2.86
CA LEU A 114 -11.44 41.74 2.24
C LEU A 114 -11.32 43.24 1.93
N LYS A 115 -10.27 43.93 2.42
CA LYS A 115 -10.08 45.37 2.18
C LYS A 115 -9.87 45.74 0.71
N SER A 116 -9.37 44.80 -0.09
CA SER A 116 -9.17 44.97 -1.54
C SER A 116 -10.47 44.85 -2.34
N GLN A 117 -11.56 44.37 -1.73
CA GLN A 117 -12.84 44.15 -2.39
C GLN A 117 -13.81 45.31 -2.14
N ARG A 118 -14.71 45.55 -3.11
CA ARG A 118 -15.74 46.59 -2.98
C ARG A 118 -16.80 46.15 -1.98
N VAL A 119 -16.94 46.92 -0.89
CA VAL A 119 -18.00 46.73 0.12
C VAL A 119 -19.03 47.86 0.02
N LEU A 120 -20.31 47.51 0.02
CA LEU A 120 -21.41 48.46 0.10
C LEU A 120 -21.73 48.74 1.57
N PHE A 121 -21.43 49.96 2.03
CA PHE A 121 -21.72 50.36 3.39
C PHE A 121 -23.15 50.86 3.56
N TYR A 122 -23.79 50.50 4.68
CA TYR A 122 -25.13 50.97 5.04
C TYR A 122 -25.15 51.64 6.42
N SER A 123 -26.06 52.59 6.61
CA SER A 123 -26.25 53.29 7.88
C SER A 123 -26.78 52.35 8.98
N PRO A 124 -26.38 52.55 10.26
CA PRO A 124 -27.04 51.94 11.41
C PRO A 124 -28.57 52.14 11.44
N GLN A 125 -29.07 53.24 10.88
CA GLN A 125 -30.50 53.49 10.66
C GLN A 125 -30.92 53.10 9.23
N PHE A 126 -30.65 51.86 8.84
CA PHE A 126 -30.81 51.35 7.46
C PHE A 126 -32.21 51.52 6.88
N ASP A 127 -33.26 51.60 7.72
CA ASP A 127 -34.64 51.85 7.26
C ASP A 127 -34.79 53.18 6.51
N GLN A 128 -33.93 54.16 6.85
CA GLN A 128 -33.94 55.51 6.31
C GLN A 128 -32.72 55.76 5.40
N ASP A 129 -32.11 54.70 4.85
CA ASP A 129 -30.94 54.81 3.97
C ASP A 129 -31.31 54.59 2.49
N PRO A 130 -31.82 55.63 1.78
CA PRO A 130 -32.14 55.51 0.36
C PRO A 130 -30.89 55.30 -0.50
N ARG A 131 -29.70 55.69 0.00
CA ARG A 131 -28.45 55.55 -0.74
C ARG A 131 -28.02 54.10 -0.81
N PHE A 132 -28.07 53.37 0.30
CA PHE A 132 -27.79 51.94 0.30
C PHE A 132 -28.80 51.16 -0.54
N ARG A 133 -30.10 51.45 -0.41
CA ARG A 133 -31.16 50.80 -1.21
C ARG A 133 -30.89 50.93 -2.72
N PHE A 134 -30.53 52.15 -3.17
CA PHE A 134 -30.15 52.40 -4.55
C PHE A 134 -28.88 51.62 -4.93
N ALA A 135 -27.80 51.76 -4.17
CA ALA A 135 -26.51 51.11 -4.47
C ALA A 135 -26.60 49.58 -4.51
N TYR A 136 -27.34 48.98 -3.58
CA TYR A 136 -27.57 47.54 -3.53
C TYR A 136 -28.37 47.06 -4.74
N ARG A 137 -29.45 47.77 -5.12
CA ARG A 137 -30.23 47.45 -6.33
C ARG A 137 -29.37 47.53 -7.59
N GLU A 138 -28.56 48.57 -7.74
CA GLU A 138 -27.67 48.74 -8.90
C GLU A 138 -26.61 47.62 -8.96
N ALA A 139 -26.04 47.21 -7.83
CA ALA A 139 -25.08 46.10 -7.78
C ALA A 139 -25.70 44.75 -8.21
N LEU A 140 -26.97 44.52 -7.86
CA LEU A 140 -27.71 43.31 -8.24
C LEU A 140 -27.91 43.22 -9.76
N ILE A 141 -28.35 44.31 -10.39
CA ILE A 141 -28.69 44.34 -11.83
C ILE A 141 -27.50 44.61 -12.76
N SER A 142 -26.36 45.05 -12.22
CA SER A 142 -25.18 45.35 -13.04
C SER A 142 -24.58 44.10 -13.67
N ASP A 143 -24.52 44.03 -15.00
CA ASP A 143 -23.84 42.97 -15.76
C ASP A 143 -22.39 43.37 -16.04
N SER A 144 -21.58 43.52 -14.99
CA SER A 144 -20.15 43.81 -15.16
C SER A 144 -19.38 42.53 -15.56
N PRO A 145 -18.64 42.52 -16.68
CA PRO A 145 -17.88 41.36 -17.14
C PRO A 145 -16.66 41.03 -16.26
N HIS A 146 -16.35 41.90 -15.28
CA HIS A 146 -15.19 41.81 -14.39
C HIS A 146 -15.62 41.53 -12.95
N VAL A 147 -16.28 40.40 -12.71
CA VAL A 147 -16.44 39.86 -11.36
C VAL A 147 -15.11 39.24 -10.95
N HIS A 148 -14.15 40.09 -10.56
CA HIS A 148 -12.88 39.63 -10.03
C HIS A 148 -13.07 39.00 -8.66
N ASN A 149 -12.68 37.75 -8.55
CA ASN A 149 -12.73 36.99 -7.31
C ASN A 149 -11.30 36.55 -7.02
N PRO A 150 -10.61 37.20 -6.07
CA PRO A 150 -9.17 37.02 -5.90
C PRO A 150 -8.79 35.58 -5.54
N VAL A 151 -9.66 34.86 -4.81
CA VAL A 151 -9.42 33.45 -4.48
C VAL A 151 -9.57 32.58 -5.72
N ARG A 152 -10.60 32.81 -6.54
CA ARG A 152 -10.81 32.05 -7.78
C ARG A 152 -9.74 32.33 -8.81
N ASP A 153 -9.38 33.61 -8.99
CA ASP A 153 -8.34 34.05 -9.91
C ASP A 153 -7.01 33.40 -9.52
N ALA A 154 -6.66 33.41 -8.22
CA ALA A 154 -5.48 32.69 -7.72
C ALA A 154 -5.55 31.17 -7.95
N LEU A 155 -6.70 30.53 -7.73
CA LEU A 155 -6.87 29.09 -7.99
C LEU A 155 -6.78 28.77 -9.50
N SER A 156 -7.28 29.65 -10.35
CA SER A 156 -7.17 29.55 -11.81
C SER A 156 -5.72 29.74 -12.28
N ASP A 157 -4.99 30.70 -11.73
CA ASP A 157 -3.56 30.90 -12.01
C ASP A 157 -2.71 29.68 -11.59
N LEU A 158 -3.16 28.95 -10.55
CA LEU A 158 -2.58 27.69 -10.11
C LEU A 158 -3.07 26.46 -10.91
N GLY A 159 -3.94 26.64 -11.91
CA GLY A 159 -4.46 25.56 -12.76
C GLY A 159 -5.53 24.67 -12.10
N LEU A 160 -6.15 25.11 -11.01
CA LEU A 160 -7.05 24.29 -10.18
C LEU A 160 -8.54 24.42 -10.54
N ASN A 161 -8.90 25.21 -11.56
CA ASN A 161 -10.28 25.47 -11.97
C ASN A 161 -10.45 25.35 -13.51
N PHE A 162 -11.00 24.24 -14.01
CA PHE A 162 -11.37 24.05 -15.43
C PHE A 162 -12.84 23.60 -15.57
N HIS A 163 -13.46 23.89 -16.71
CA HIS A 163 -14.85 23.53 -16.99
C HIS A 163 -14.91 22.47 -18.11
N PRO A 164 -15.49 21.27 -17.87
CA PRO A 164 -15.42 20.11 -18.78
C PRO A 164 -15.90 20.35 -20.21
N ARG A 165 -16.86 21.26 -20.39
CA ARG A 165 -17.46 21.54 -21.72
C ARG A 165 -16.70 22.56 -22.55
N THR A 166 -15.81 23.34 -21.94
CA THR A 166 -15.13 24.46 -22.63
C THR A 166 -13.64 24.22 -22.79
N ASP A 167 -13.09 23.24 -22.08
CA ASP A 167 -11.66 22.86 -22.18
C ASP A 167 -11.50 21.34 -22.15
N ARG A 168 -11.61 20.71 -23.34
CA ARG A 168 -11.51 19.25 -23.52
C ARG A 168 -10.11 18.73 -23.17
N VAL A 169 -9.06 19.50 -23.44
CA VAL A 169 -7.67 19.11 -23.17
C VAL A 169 -7.40 19.08 -21.67
N ALA A 170 -7.82 20.13 -20.94
CA ALA A 170 -7.68 20.15 -19.48
C ALA A 170 -8.54 19.07 -18.81
N PHE A 171 -9.75 18.80 -19.33
CA PHE A 171 -10.59 17.73 -18.80
C PHE A 171 -9.96 16.35 -19.00
N GLU A 172 -9.41 16.07 -20.18
CA GLU A 172 -8.74 14.79 -20.48
C GLU A 172 -7.49 14.60 -19.62
N GLN A 173 -6.70 15.67 -19.42
CA GLN A 173 -5.56 15.67 -18.52
C GLN A 173 -6.00 15.40 -17.08
N GLU A 174 -7.02 16.10 -16.58
CA GLU A 174 -7.50 15.84 -15.21
C GLU A 174 -8.05 14.42 -15.07
N LEU A 175 -8.84 13.94 -16.04
CA LEU A 175 -9.37 12.58 -16.01
C LEU A 175 -8.22 11.57 -15.92
N HIS A 176 -7.16 11.73 -16.71
CA HIS A 176 -5.96 10.91 -16.60
C HIS A 176 -5.32 11.02 -15.21
N HIS A 177 -5.08 12.23 -14.70
CA HIS A 177 -4.49 12.41 -13.37
C HIS A 177 -5.36 11.79 -12.26
N LYS A 178 -6.69 11.89 -12.35
CA LYS A 178 -7.62 11.28 -11.40
C LYS A 178 -7.61 9.76 -11.51
N ILE A 179 -7.56 9.21 -12.73
CA ILE A 179 -7.37 7.78 -12.95
C ILE A 179 -6.05 7.39 -12.29
N GLU A 180 -4.91 7.95 -12.69
CA GLU A 180 -3.58 7.60 -12.17
C GLU A 180 -3.47 7.68 -10.64
N ARG A 181 -4.01 8.74 -10.03
CA ARG A 181 -3.98 8.96 -8.56
C ARG A 181 -4.93 8.06 -7.78
N SER A 182 -5.94 7.46 -8.42
CA SER A 182 -6.82 6.52 -7.73
C SER A 182 -6.01 5.31 -7.26
N ARG A 183 -6.34 4.73 -6.10
CA ARG A 183 -5.56 3.63 -5.51
C ARG A 183 -6.39 2.39 -5.21
N ASN A 184 -7.69 2.48 -5.44
CA ASN A 184 -8.64 1.40 -5.21
C ASN A 184 -9.84 1.54 -6.14
N ILE A 185 -10.63 0.49 -6.16
CA ILE A 185 -11.87 0.40 -6.93
C ILE A 185 -12.86 1.54 -6.63
N GLU A 186 -13.06 1.92 -5.36
CA GLU A 186 -14.03 2.97 -5.02
C GLU A 186 -13.66 4.34 -5.59
N GLN A 187 -12.37 4.68 -5.57
CA GLN A 187 -11.88 5.91 -6.17
C GLN A 187 -12.03 5.87 -7.69
N LEU A 188 -11.73 4.74 -8.34
CA LEU A 188 -11.95 4.57 -9.77
C LEU A 188 -13.44 4.70 -10.14
N LEU A 189 -14.34 4.15 -9.32
CA LEU A 189 -15.78 4.32 -9.47
C LEU A 189 -16.24 5.77 -9.24
N ALA A 190 -15.62 6.48 -8.29
CA ALA A 190 -15.87 7.90 -8.08
C ALA A 190 -15.41 8.74 -9.28
N VAL A 191 -14.25 8.42 -9.86
CA VAL A 191 -13.75 9.04 -11.11
C VAL A 191 -14.71 8.74 -12.27
N TRP A 192 -15.17 7.50 -12.40
CA TRP A 192 -16.19 7.14 -13.39
C TRP A 192 -17.48 7.95 -13.19
N HIS A 193 -17.97 8.04 -11.96
CA HIS A 193 -19.19 8.78 -11.62
C HIS A 193 -19.08 10.29 -11.85
N TRP A 194 -17.90 10.86 -11.64
CA TRP A 194 -17.58 12.23 -11.97
C TRP A 194 -17.52 12.44 -13.48
N ALA A 195 -16.77 11.59 -14.19
CA ALA A 195 -16.55 11.71 -15.63
C ALA A 195 -17.87 11.62 -16.41
N ARG A 196 -18.69 10.59 -16.14
CA ARG A 196 -19.94 10.32 -16.87
C ARG A 196 -20.98 11.44 -16.84
N GLN A 197 -20.85 12.41 -15.94
CA GLN A 197 -21.72 13.60 -15.89
C GLN A 197 -21.40 14.63 -16.98
N SER A 198 -20.24 14.52 -17.63
CA SER A 198 -19.71 15.53 -18.56
C SER A 198 -20.16 15.32 -20.02
N GLY A 199 -20.75 14.17 -20.36
CA GLY A 199 -21.31 13.86 -21.67
C GLY A 199 -20.29 13.25 -22.64
N ASP A 200 -19.37 14.07 -23.16
CA ASP A 200 -18.33 13.62 -24.11
C ASP A 200 -17.07 13.18 -23.35
N LEU A 201 -16.69 11.92 -23.52
CA LEU A 201 -15.59 11.30 -22.79
C LEU A 201 -14.53 10.78 -23.77
N PRO A 202 -13.24 11.11 -23.57
CA PRO A 202 -12.19 10.67 -24.48
C PRO A 202 -11.97 9.16 -24.37
N THR A 203 -12.06 8.46 -25.52
CA THR A 203 -11.91 6.99 -25.63
C THR A 203 -10.65 6.47 -24.94
N GLY A 204 -9.50 7.12 -25.16
CA GLY A 204 -8.23 6.69 -24.56
C GLY A 204 -8.25 6.71 -23.02
N ALA A 205 -8.85 7.73 -22.41
CA ALA A 205 -8.98 7.81 -20.96
C ALA A 205 -9.97 6.77 -20.42
N LEU A 206 -11.06 6.50 -21.14
CA LEU A 206 -12.02 5.46 -20.78
C LEU A 206 -11.40 4.06 -20.86
N LEU A 207 -10.58 3.80 -21.87
CA LEU A 207 -9.82 2.56 -22.00
C LEU A 207 -8.84 2.39 -20.82
N SER A 208 -8.13 3.46 -20.45
CA SER A 208 -7.25 3.46 -19.26
C SER A 208 -8.03 3.20 -17.97
N LEU A 209 -9.18 3.85 -17.79
CA LEU A 209 -10.05 3.65 -16.63
C LEU A 209 -10.61 2.21 -16.57
N SER A 210 -11.06 1.65 -17.70
CA SER A 210 -11.57 0.28 -17.75
C SER A 210 -10.48 -0.75 -17.45
N ASN A 211 -9.27 -0.56 -17.97
CA ASN A 211 -8.12 -1.41 -17.68
C ASN A 211 -7.80 -1.42 -16.17
N ARG A 212 -7.84 -0.24 -15.54
CA ARG A 212 -7.62 -0.11 -14.10
C ARG A 212 -8.71 -0.79 -13.28
N LEU A 213 -9.98 -0.62 -13.63
CA LEU A 213 -11.10 -1.31 -12.97
C LEU A 213 -10.99 -2.84 -13.12
N ALA A 214 -10.60 -3.31 -14.31
CA ALA A 214 -10.39 -4.73 -14.57
C ALA A 214 -9.20 -5.33 -13.81
N ALA A 215 -8.14 -4.54 -13.56
CA ALA A 215 -7.01 -4.95 -12.73
C ALA A 215 -7.43 -5.15 -11.26
N GLU A 216 -8.39 -4.38 -10.77
CA GLU A 216 -9.04 -4.55 -9.45
C GLU A 216 -10.12 -5.66 -9.45
N GLY A 217 -10.32 -6.37 -10.57
CA GLY A 217 -11.29 -7.47 -10.70
C GLY A 217 -12.72 -7.06 -11.03
N ASP A 218 -13.04 -5.76 -11.15
CA ASP A 218 -14.38 -5.29 -11.51
C ASP A 218 -14.57 -5.19 -13.03
N TYR A 219 -14.68 -6.36 -13.64
CA TYR A 219 -14.97 -6.49 -15.07
C TYR A 219 -16.35 -5.94 -15.46
N ALA A 220 -17.31 -5.88 -14.53
CA ALA A 220 -18.65 -5.39 -14.82
C ALA A 220 -18.64 -3.87 -15.05
N SER A 221 -18.00 -3.11 -14.17
CA SER A 221 -17.82 -1.67 -14.34
C SER A 221 -16.88 -1.35 -15.49
N ALA A 222 -15.83 -2.15 -15.71
CA ALA A 222 -14.93 -1.99 -16.86
C ALA A 222 -15.69 -2.08 -18.21
N VAL A 223 -16.63 -3.03 -18.34
CA VAL A 223 -17.51 -3.13 -19.52
C VAL A 223 -18.43 -1.90 -19.64
N GLN A 224 -19.01 -1.40 -18.52
CA GLN A 224 -19.85 -0.19 -18.57
C GLN A 224 -19.07 1.05 -19.03
N VAL A 225 -17.81 1.18 -18.61
CA VAL A 225 -16.93 2.28 -19.03
C VAL A 225 -16.63 2.19 -20.53
N LEU A 226 -16.33 1.00 -21.06
CA LEU A 226 -16.11 0.81 -22.50
C LEU A 226 -17.39 0.98 -23.31
N ASP A 227 -18.55 0.56 -22.78
CA ASP A 227 -19.84 0.76 -23.44
C ASP A 227 -20.13 2.26 -23.68
N ALA A 228 -19.67 3.13 -22.76
CA ALA A 228 -19.78 4.58 -22.92
C ALA A 228 -18.83 5.18 -23.95
N ALA A 229 -17.77 4.47 -24.35
CA ALA A 229 -16.83 4.93 -25.37
C ALA A 229 -17.33 4.70 -26.81
N PHE A 230 -18.31 3.81 -27.01
CA PHE A 230 -18.77 3.40 -28.33
C PHE A 230 -19.25 4.51 -29.28
N PRO A 231 -19.86 5.62 -28.83
CA PRO A 231 -20.21 6.71 -29.72
C PRO A 231 -19.03 7.24 -30.54
N GLU A 232 -17.81 7.24 -29.98
CA GLU A 232 -16.58 7.67 -30.67
C GLU A 232 -15.67 6.50 -31.09
N ALA A 233 -15.83 5.30 -30.50
CA ALA A 233 -14.88 4.19 -30.59
C ALA A 233 -15.33 2.95 -31.39
N ASP A 234 -16.46 2.99 -32.11
CA ASP A 234 -16.98 1.80 -32.83
C ASP A 234 -16.00 1.21 -33.88
N GLY A 235 -15.10 2.05 -34.42
CA GLY A 235 -14.04 1.64 -35.35
C GLY A 235 -12.72 1.24 -34.68
N ASP A 236 -12.62 1.25 -33.35
CA ASP A 236 -11.39 0.95 -32.61
C ASP A 236 -11.36 -0.53 -32.19
N TRP A 237 -10.48 -1.30 -32.83
CA TRP A 237 -10.35 -2.73 -32.58
C TRP A 237 -9.89 -3.04 -31.14
N GLU A 238 -9.12 -2.15 -30.51
CA GLU A 238 -8.60 -2.34 -29.15
C GLU A 238 -9.73 -2.27 -28.12
N VAL A 239 -10.67 -1.34 -28.28
CA VAL A 239 -11.86 -1.21 -27.42
C VAL A 239 -12.73 -2.46 -27.50
N HIS A 240 -12.99 -2.95 -28.71
CA HIS A 240 -13.75 -4.18 -28.92
C HIS A 240 -13.03 -5.41 -28.33
N ARG A 241 -11.70 -5.48 -28.46
CA ARG A 241 -10.88 -6.56 -27.91
C ARG A 241 -10.90 -6.60 -26.38
N GLN A 242 -10.65 -5.47 -25.71
CA GLN A 242 -10.69 -5.38 -24.25
C GLN A 242 -12.08 -5.69 -23.69
N ARG A 243 -13.12 -5.15 -24.33
CA ARG A 243 -14.51 -5.47 -23.96
C ARG A 243 -14.80 -6.96 -24.08
N GLY A 244 -14.38 -7.57 -25.18
CA GLY A 244 -14.48 -9.01 -25.41
C GLY A 244 -13.78 -9.82 -24.31
N PHE A 245 -12.58 -9.40 -23.91
CA PHE A 245 -11.85 -10.01 -22.80
C PHE A 245 -12.58 -9.90 -21.46
N TYR A 246 -13.15 -8.75 -21.11
CA TYR A 246 -13.90 -8.58 -19.86
C TYR A 246 -15.23 -9.34 -19.86
N LEU A 247 -15.98 -9.32 -20.97
CA LEU A 247 -17.23 -10.09 -21.12
C LEU A 247 -16.99 -11.60 -20.95
N ARG A 248 -15.86 -12.08 -21.46
CA ARG A 248 -15.41 -13.46 -21.29
C ARG A 248 -15.12 -13.79 -19.83
N LYS A 249 -14.49 -12.87 -19.07
CA LYS A 249 -14.26 -13.01 -17.63
C LYS A 249 -15.58 -13.03 -16.83
N LEU A 250 -16.59 -12.31 -17.31
CA LEU A 250 -17.96 -12.35 -16.78
C LEU A 250 -18.77 -13.56 -17.26
N THR A 251 -18.17 -14.53 -17.94
CA THR A 251 -18.84 -15.73 -18.52
C THR A 251 -19.93 -15.43 -19.56
N ARG A 252 -19.99 -14.21 -20.09
CA ARG A 252 -20.93 -13.80 -21.16
C ARG A 252 -20.35 -14.11 -22.53
N LEU A 253 -20.22 -15.41 -22.83
CA LEU A 253 -19.44 -15.91 -23.98
C LEU A 253 -19.97 -15.42 -25.35
N ASP A 254 -21.29 -15.38 -25.55
CA ASP A 254 -21.87 -14.92 -26.82
C ASP A 254 -21.57 -13.44 -27.09
N ALA A 255 -21.71 -12.60 -26.06
CA ALA A 255 -21.38 -11.17 -26.17
C ALA A 255 -19.87 -10.94 -26.34
N ALA A 256 -19.05 -11.77 -25.69
CA ALA A 256 -17.61 -11.74 -25.85
C ALA A 256 -17.19 -12.09 -27.28
N GLU A 257 -17.79 -13.13 -27.87
CA GLU A 257 -17.56 -13.54 -29.26
C GLU A 257 -17.94 -12.42 -30.23
N VAL A 258 -19.10 -11.78 -30.06
CA VAL A 258 -19.52 -10.65 -30.91
C VAL A 258 -18.49 -9.52 -30.88
N ALA A 259 -18.03 -9.14 -29.69
CA ALA A 259 -17.02 -8.08 -29.54
C ALA A 259 -15.66 -8.49 -30.15
N LEU A 260 -15.20 -9.72 -29.92
CA LEU A 260 -13.93 -10.22 -30.44
C LEU A 260 -13.96 -10.44 -31.96
N ASN A 261 -15.08 -10.85 -32.54
CA ASN A 261 -15.26 -10.90 -33.99
C ASN A 261 -15.18 -9.50 -34.59
N ARG A 262 -15.78 -8.49 -33.94
CA ARG A 262 -15.66 -7.11 -34.39
C ARG A 262 -14.22 -6.61 -34.34
N ALA A 263 -13.49 -6.90 -33.27
CA ALA A 263 -12.06 -6.61 -33.18
C ALA A 263 -11.25 -7.30 -34.31
N TYR A 264 -11.57 -8.57 -34.60
CA TYR A 264 -10.93 -9.35 -35.66
C TYR A 264 -11.23 -8.80 -37.07
N GLU A 265 -12.47 -8.38 -37.34
CA GLU A 265 -12.84 -7.73 -38.61
C GLU A 265 -12.05 -6.44 -38.84
N LEU A 266 -11.85 -5.66 -37.77
CA LEU A 266 -11.12 -4.39 -37.82
C LEU A 266 -9.60 -4.60 -37.91
N ASN A 267 -9.05 -5.63 -37.26
CA ASN A 267 -7.63 -6.00 -37.33
C ASN A 267 -7.42 -7.53 -37.34
N PRO A 268 -7.42 -8.17 -38.53
CA PRO A 268 -7.27 -9.62 -38.65
C PRO A 268 -5.87 -10.15 -38.32
N SER A 269 -4.89 -9.26 -38.18
CA SER A 269 -3.48 -9.57 -37.96
C SER A 269 -3.02 -9.43 -36.51
N ASP A 270 -3.92 -9.10 -35.58
CA ASP A 270 -3.60 -9.01 -34.16
C ASP A 270 -3.58 -10.41 -33.49
N PRO A 271 -2.40 -10.91 -33.04
CA PRO A 271 -2.29 -12.22 -32.40
C PRO A 271 -3.07 -12.30 -31.08
N GLU A 272 -3.24 -11.17 -30.38
CA GLU A 272 -3.92 -11.14 -29.08
C GLU A 272 -5.43 -11.34 -29.26
N THR A 273 -6.06 -10.63 -30.19
CA THR A 273 -7.47 -10.82 -30.60
C THR A 273 -7.72 -12.26 -31.06
N LEU A 274 -6.84 -12.81 -31.92
CA LEU A 274 -6.93 -14.20 -32.36
C LEU A 274 -6.91 -15.18 -31.19
N GLY A 275 -6.00 -14.97 -30.23
CA GLY A 275 -5.89 -15.80 -29.03
C GLY A 275 -7.08 -15.67 -28.08
N MET A 276 -7.66 -14.48 -27.94
CA MET A 276 -8.84 -14.23 -27.12
C MET A 276 -10.12 -14.82 -27.74
N LEU A 277 -10.31 -14.64 -29.06
CA LEU A 277 -11.42 -15.22 -29.81
C LEU A 277 -11.33 -16.76 -29.82
N GLY A 278 -10.15 -17.32 -30.11
CA GLY A 278 -9.90 -18.75 -30.00
C GLY A 278 -10.22 -19.28 -28.60
N GLY A 279 -9.86 -18.51 -27.56
CA GLY A 279 -10.20 -18.85 -26.18
C GLY A 279 -11.69 -18.82 -25.89
N ALA A 280 -12.45 -17.88 -26.48
CA ALA A 280 -13.91 -17.81 -26.34
C ALA A 280 -14.59 -19.02 -27.01
N LEU A 281 -14.20 -19.31 -28.25
CA LEU A 281 -14.70 -20.47 -29.01
C LEU A 281 -14.39 -21.80 -28.31
N LYS A 282 -13.18 -21.93 -27.73
CA LYS A 282 -12.79 -23.09 -26.91
C LYS A 282 -13.77 -23.35 -25.77
N ARG A 283 -14.19 -22.31 -25.04
CA ARG A 283 -15.15 -22.43 -23.93
C ARG A 283 -16.58 -22.74 -24.39
N GLN A 284 -16.91 -22.43 -25.64
CA GLN A 284 -18.17 -22.84 -26.27
C GLN A 284 -18.11 -24.26 -26.88
N GLY A 285 -16.97 -24.96 -26.79
CA GLY A 285 -16.78 -26.29 -27.39
C GLY A 285 -16.50 -26.29 -28.90
N ARG A 286 -16.28 -25.11 -29.51
CA ARG A 286 -16.01 -24.95 -30.95
C ARG A 286 -14.52 -25.12 -31.26
N TYR A 287 -13.98 -26.30 -30.97
CA TYR A 287 -12.54 -26.56 -30.96
C TYR A 287 -11.86 -26.43 -32.33
N ALA A 288 -12.50 -26.90 -33.41
CA ALA A 288 -11.92 -26.80 -34.75
C ALA A 288 -11.74 -25.34 -35.21
N GLU A 289 -12.66 -24.46 -34.82
CA GLU A 289 -12.56 -23.03 -35.11
C GLU A 289 -11.51 -22.35 -34.24
N ALA A 290 -11.46 -22.70 -32.95
CA ALA A 290 -10.42 -22.24 -32.04
C ALA A 290 -9.01 -22.64 -32.53
N LEU A 291 -8.84 -23.88 -33.01
CA LEU A 291 -7.58 -24.37 -33.56
C LEU A 291 -7.09 -23.49 -34.72
N ARG A 292 -7.95 -23.16 -35.68
CA ARG A 292 -7.58 -22.31 -36.82
C ARG A 292 -7.09 -20.93 -36.36
N LEU A 293 -7.78 -20.31 -35.39
CA LEU A 293 -7.39 -19.00 -34.86
C LEU A 293 -6.06 -19.07 -34.10
N TYR A 294 -5.86 -20.10 -33.27
CA TYR A 294 -4.59 -20.29 -32.56
C TYR A 294 -3.43 -20.57 -33.52
N GLN A 295 -3.64 -21.33 -34.60
CA GLN A 295 -2.63 -21.56 -35.65
C GLN A 295 -2.26 -20.27 -36.38
N GLN A 296 -3.27 -19.47 -36.75
CA GLN A 296 -3.04 -18.16 -37.35
C GLN A 296 -2.27 -17.25 -36.39
N GLY A 297 -2.69 -17.16 -35.12
CA GLY A 297 -2.03 -16.37 -34.10
C GLY A 297 -0.58 -16.80 -33.84
N ALA A 298 -0.33 -18.11 -33.73
CA ALA A 298 1.01 -18.65 -33.51
C ALA A 298 1.94 -18.41 -34.72
N THR A 299 1.39 -18.30 -35.93
CA THR A 299 2.17 -17.91 -37.12
C THR A 299 2.57 -16.43 -37.06
N LEU A 300 1.67 -15.57 -36.58
CA LEU A 300 1.91 -14.12 -36.45
C LEU A 300 2.80 -13.78 -35.23
N SER A 301 2.73 -14.58 -34.16
CA SER A 301 3.56 -14.45 -32.95
C SER A 301 4.19 -15.79 -32.56
N PRO A 302 5.28 -16.21 -33.24
CA PRO A 302 5.93 -17.51 -33.00
C PRO A 302 6.56 -17.65 -31.60
N THR A 303 6.76 -16.55 -30.89
CA THR A 303 7.34 -16.55 -29.54
C THR A 303 6.29 -16.67 -28.43
N SER A 304 5.01 -16.52 -28.74
CA SER A 304 3.91 -16.56 -27.76
C SER A 304 3.65 -17.97 -27.25
N LEU A 305 4.06 -18.25 -26.02
CA LEU A 305 3.83 -19.53 -25.36
C LEU A 305 2.33 -19.81 -25.16
N TYR A 306 1.52 -18.79 -24.90
CA TYR A 306 0.06 -18.91 -24.78
C TYR A 306 -0.58 -19.47 -26.05
N LEU A 307 -0.23 -18.90 -27.21
CA LEU A 307 -0.78 -19.35 -28.50
C LEU A 307 -0.24 -20.74 -28.87
N ALA A 308 1.04 -21.01 -28.58
CA ALA A 308 1.68 -22.29 -28.89
C ALA A 308 1.07 -23.46 -28.09
N VAL A 309 0.92 -23.31 -26.77
CA VAL A 309 0.35 -24.36 -25.90
C VAL A 309 -1.14 -24.57 -26.20
N ALA A 310 -1.90 -23.49 -26.45
CA ALA A 310 -3.31 -23.59 -26.81
C ALA A 310 -3.50 -24.30 -28.16
N CYS A 311 -2.63 -24.03 -29.14
CA CYS A 311 -2.61 -24.74 -30.43
C CYS A 311 -2.32 -26.25 -30.25
N ALA A 312 -1.31 -26.60 -29.45
CA ALA A 312 -0.98 -28.00 -29.15
C ALA A 312 -2.16 -28.75 -28.51
N GLY A 313 -2.82 -28.13 -27.53
CA GLY A 313 -4.00 -28.69 -26.88
C GLY A 313 -5.19 -28.83 -27.82
N MET A 314 -5.46 -27.84 -28.68
CA MET A 314 -6.55 -27.94 -29.65
C MET A 314 -6.28 -28.99 -30.75
N LEU A 315 -5.03 -29.20 -31.13
CA LEU A 315 -4.65 -30.30 -32.03
C LEU A 315 -5.01 -31.66 -31.43
N ALA A 316 -4.80 -31.85 -30.12
CA ALA A 316 -5.15 -33.10 -29.43
C ALA A 316 -6.66 -33.37 -29.44
N ILE A 317 -7.48 -32.31 -29.33
CA ILE A 317 -8.94 -32.42 -29.34
C ILE A 317 -9.50 -32.60 -30.75
N ALA A 318 -8.86 -32.03 -31.77
CA ALA A 318 -9.34 -32.09 -33.15
C ALA A 318 -9.31 -33.52 -33.73
N ASP A 319 -8.37 -34.36 -33.29
CA ASP A 319 -8.28 -35.77 -33.71
C ASP A 319 -7.88 -36.69 -32.53
N PRO A 320 -8.82 -37.00 -31.62
CA PRO A 320 -8.53 -37.82 -30.43
C PRO A 320 -8.06 -39.24 -30.77
N GLY A 321 -8.40 -39.74 -31.97
CA GLY A 321 -8.00 -41.06 -32.46
C GLY A 321 -6.54 -41.13 -32.95
N ASN A 322 -5.92 -39.97 -33.17
CA ASN A 322 -4.53 -39.85 -33.63
C ASN A 322 -3.83 -38.71 -32.87
N PRO A 323 -3.33 -38.96 -31.64
CA PRO A 323 -2.73 -37.93 -30.82
C PRO A 323 -1.34 -37.48 -31.31
N GLU A 324 -0.71 -38.20 -32.24
CA GLU A 324 0.70 -37.97 -32.62
C GLU A 324 1.00 -36.55 -33.11
N PRO A 325 0.17 -35.87 -33.93
CA PRO A 325 0.40 -34.48 -34.32
C PRO A 325 0.44 -33.52 -33.12
N ALA A 326 -0.41 -33.76 -32.12
CA ALA A 326 -0.42 -32.95 -30.90
C ALA A 326 0.81 -33.22 -30.03
N LEU A 327 1.16 -34.50 -29.83
CA LEU A 327 2.36 -34.90 -29.08
C LEU A 327 3.63 -34.35 -29.74
N ALA A 328 3.74 -34.41 -31.08
CA ALA A 328 4.83 -33.81 -31.82
C ALA A 328 4.93 -32.29 -31.58
N ARG A 329 3.79 -31.58 -31.55
CA ARG A 329 3.79 -30.14 -31.24
C ARG A 329 4.22 -29.83 -29.81
N TYR A 330 3.80 -30.65 -28.82
CA TYR A 330 4.26 -30.51 -27.43
C TYR A 330 5.77 -30.75 -27.29
N ARG A 331 6.35 -31.74 -28.00
CA ARG A 331 7.82 -31.94 -28.03
C ARG A 331 8.54 -30.72 -28.61
N GLN A 332 8.07 -30.22 -29.75
CA GLN A 332 8.62 -29.02 -30.37
C GLN A 332 8.52 -27.80 -29.43
N LEU A 333 7.44 -27.67 -28.67
CA LEU A 333 7.26 -26.58 -27.71
C LEU A 333 8.27 -26.66 -26.57
N LEU A 334 8.59 -27.85 -26.06
CA LEU A 334 9.65 -28.02 -25.06
C LEU A 334 11.01 -27.60 -25.62
N ASP A 335 11.37 -28.02 -26.84
CA ASP A 335 12.62 -27.61 -27.50
C ASP A 335 12.70 -26.08 -27.71
N GLU A 336 11.57 -25.45 -28.08
CA GLU A 336 11.45 -23.99 -28.25
C GLU A 336 11.63 -23.23 -26.93
N ILE A 337 11.17 -23.80 -25.82
CA ILE A 337 11.32 -23.21 -24.48
C ILE A 337 12.75 -23.41 -23.98
N ASP A 338 13.31 -24.61 -24.10
CA ASP A 338 14.62 -24.96 -23.56
C ASP A 338 15.80 -24.37 -24.34
N SER A 339 15.59 -24.04 -25.62
CA SER A 339 16.57 -23.29 -26.43
C SER A 339 16.64 -21.79 -26.09
N ARG A 340 15.72 -21.26 -25.27
CA ARG A 340 15.69 -19.83 -24.90
C ARG A 340 16.29 -19.61 -23.50
N PRO A 341 17.30 -18.74 -23.34
CA PRO A 341 17.88 -18.44 -22.03
C PRO A 341 16.87 -17.72 -21.13
N GLY A 342 16.94 -17.98 -19.83
CA GLY A 342 16.12 -17.31 -18.80
C GLY A 342 14.72 -17.87 -18.58
N GLN A 343 14.30 -18.89 -19.34
CA GLN A 343 12.98 -19.52 -19.19
C GLN A 343 12.89 -20.47 -17.98
N GLU A 344 14.00 -20.78 -17.31
CA GLU A 344 14.05 -21.65 -16.13
C GLU A 344 13.36 -21.01 -14.91
N THR A 345 13.44 -19.68 -14.80
CA THR A 345 12.88 -18.91 -13.68
C THR A 345 11.53 -18.25 -14.02
N ASP A 346 10.99 -18.49 -15.22
CA ASP A 346 9.71 -17.95 -15.65
C ASP A 346 8.58 -18.89 -15.22
N SER A 347 7.65 -18.38 -14.41
CA SER A 347 6.56 -19.19 -13.85
C SER A 347 5.60 -19.71 -14.91
N TRP A 348 5.33 -18.92 -15.96
CA TRP A 348 4.46 -19.30 -17.07
C TRP A 348 5.11 -20.35 -17.98
N ALA A 349 6.39 -20.19 -18.31
CA ALA A 349 7.14 -21.17 -19.08
C ALA A 349 7.20 -22.53 -18.35
N ASN A 350 7.37 -22.50 -17.03
CA ASN A 350 7.33 -23.72 -16.21
C ASN A 350 5.93 -24.36 -16.17
N LEU A 351 4.84 -23.59 -16.19
CA LEU A 351 3.49 -24.15 -16.34
C LEU A 351 3.29 -24.83 -17.70
N VAL A 352 3.77 -24.21 -18.78
CA VAL A 352 3.70 -24.79 -20.13
C VAL A 352 4.53 -26.08 -20.22
N ARG A 353 5.72 -26.12 -19.61
CA ARG A 353 6.50 -27.36 -19.48
C ARG A 353 5.75 -28.42 -18.67
N ALA A 354 5.10 -28.04 -17.57
CA ALA A 354 4.32 -28.97 -16.76
C ALA A 354 3.20 -29.62 -17.56
N GLU A 355 2.41 -28.83 -18.31
CA GLU A 355 1.39 -29.34 -19.21
C GLU A 355 1.99 -30.26 -20.29
N ALA A 356 3.04 -29.80 -20.98
CA ALA A 356 3.65 -30.54 -22.07
C ALA A 356 4.21 -31.91 -21.61
N HIS A 357 4.97 -31.94 -20.50
CA HIS A 357 5.48 -33.19 -19.94
C HIS A 357 4.35 -34.11 -19.48
N PHE A 358 3.27 -33.57 -18.89
CA PHE A 358 2.13 -34.38 -18.48
C PHE A 358 1.45 -35.04 -19.67
N VAL A 359 1.22 -34.27 -20.75
CA VAL A 359 0.62 -34.76 -22.00
C VAL A 359 1.50 -35.80 -22.69
N LEU A 360 2.83 -35.64 -22.62
CA LEU A 360 3.79 -36.61 -23.16
C LEU A 360 3.96 -37.87 -22.30
N GLY A 361 3.30 -37.95 -21.14
CA GLY A 361 3.32 -39.09 -20.24
C GLY A 361 4.45 -39.08 -19.20
N ASP A 362 5.22 -38.00 -19.13
CA ASP A 362 6.28 -37.79 -18.14
C ASP A 362 5.73 -37.05 -16.92
N VAL A 363 5.01 -37.80 -16.07
CA VAL A 363 4.35 -37.26 -14.87
C VAL A 363 5.37 -36.71 -13.86
N GLU A 364 6.58 -37.26 -13.82
CA GLU A 364 7.61 -36.83 -12.88
C GLU A 364 8.16 -35.45 -13.28
N ALA A 365 8.53 -35.26 -14.54
CA ALA A 365 8.95 -33.95 -15.03
C ALA A 365 7.81 -32.94 -14.97
N ALA A 366 6.57 -33.36 -15.26
CA ALA A 366 5.40 -32.50 -15.13
C ALA A 366 5.25 -31.95 -13.71
N ARG A 367 5.40 -32.81 -12.69
CA ARG A 367 5.35 -32.38 -11.28
C ARG A 367 6.54 -31.51 -10.91
N ARG A 368 7.74 -31.79 -11.44
CA ARG A 368 8.92 -30.94 -11.21
C ARG A 368 8.69 -29.52 -11.73
N PHE A 369 8.21 -29.37 -12.95
CA PHE A 369 7.96 -28.06 -13.54
C PHE A 369 6.73 -27.36 -12.94
N GLY A 370 5.68 -28.09 -12.55
CA GLY A 370 4.55 -27.52 -11.80
C GLY A 370 5.00 -26.89 -10.48
N ARG A 371 5.90 -27.54 -9.75
CA ARG A 371 6.51 -26.97 -8.53
C ARG A 371 7.42 -25.79 -8.83
N ALA A 372 8.21 -25.86 -9.91
CA ALA A 372 9.03 -24.74 -10.33
C ALA A 372 8.17 -23.51 -10.64
N ALA A 373 7.03 -23.69 -11.33
CA ALA A 373 6.10 -22.61 -11.61
C ALA A 373 5.59 -21.94 -10.33
N VAL A 374 5.15 -22.72 -9.33
CA VAL A 374 4.74 -22.20 -8.02
C VAL A 374 5.89 -21.46 -7.33
N ARG A 375 7.09 -22.06 -7.32
CA ARG A 375 8.30 -21.45 -6.73
C ARG A 375 8.63 -20.09 -7.34
N TYR A 376 8.39 -19.91 -8.63
CA TYR A 376 8.67 -18.67 -9.35
C TYR A 376 7.45 -17.73 -9.46
N GLY A 377 6.40 -17.95 -8.66
CA GLY A 377 5.29 -17.00 -8.52
C GLY A 377 4.11 -17.23 -9.46
N ALA A 378 3.85 -18.48 -9.90
CA ALA A 378 2.62 -18.78 -10.61
C ALA A 378 1.40 -18.52 -9.73
N GLU A 379 0.55 -17.57 -10.14
CA GLU A 379 -0.73 -17.29 -9.50
C GLU A 379 -1.66 -18.50 -9.55
N ARG A 380 -2.55 -18.61 -8.56
CA ARG A 380 -3.55 -19.68 -8.46
C ARG A 380 -4.39 -19.81 -9.73
N LEU A 381 -4.79 -18.67 -10.31
CA LEU A 381 -5.56 -18.63 -11.55
C LEU A 381 -4.84 -19.30 -12.73
N HIS A 382 -3.51 -19.17 -12.81
CA HIS A 382 -2.71 -19.81 -13.87
C HIS A 382 -2.59 -21.32 -13.67
N LEU A 383 -2.46 -21.77 -12.40
CA LEU A 383 -2.49 -23.19 -12.04
C LEU A 383 -3.85 -23.81 -12.39
N GLU A 384 -4.95 -23.15 -11.99
CA GLU A 384 -6.33 -23.57 -12.30
C GLU A 384 -6.57 -23.62 -13.80
N SER A 385 -6.15 -22.60 -14.55
CA SER A 385 -6.27 -22.59 -16.02
C SER A 385 -5.51 -23.73 -16.69
N THR A 386 -4.37 -24.15 -16.13
CA THR A 386 -3.56 -25.26 -16.66
C THR A 386 -4.18 -26.60 -16.29
N ALA A 387 -4.70 -26.73 -15.07
CA ALA A 387 -5.45 -27.90 -14.61
C ALA A 387 -6.72 -28.11 -15.46
N ASP A 388 -7.50 -27.05 -15.69
CA ASP A 388 -8.69 -27.08 -16.55
C ASP A 388 -8.36 -27.52 -17.99
N GLN A 389 -7.22 -27.06 -18.52
CA GLN A 389 -6.74 -27.46 -19.83
C GLN A 389 -6.47 -28.97 -19.87
N ILE A 390 -5.77 -29.52 -18.86
CA ILE A 390 -5.47 -30.96 -18.77
C ILE A 390 -6.75 -31.80 -18.65
N LEU A 391 -7.70 -31.37 -17.80
CA LEU A 391 -8.99 -32.04 -17.66
C LEU A 391 -9.80 -32.00 -18.96
N MET A 392 -9.80 -30.87 -19.66
CA MET A 392 -10.46 -30.72 -20.96
C MET A 392 -9.84 -31.66 -22.01
N LEU A 393 -8.51 -31.79 -22.06
CA LEU A 393 -7.83 -32.71 -22.97
C LEU A 393 -8.21 -34.16 -22.68
N HIS A 394 -8.23 -34.54 -21.40
CA HIS A 394 -8.64 -35.88 -20.97
C HIS A 394 -10.11 -36.18 -21.34
N ALA A 395 -11.02 -35.26 -21.05
CA ALA A 395 -12.44 -35.39 -21.34
C ALA A 395 -12.75 -35.52 -22.84
N ASN A 396 -11.88 -34.99 -23.70
CA ASN A 396 -12.00 -35.07 -25.15
C ASN A 396 -11.20 -36.22 -25.78
N GLY A 397 -10.88 -37.26 -25.01
CA GLY A 397 -10.40 -38.54 -25.53
C GLY A 397 -8.88 -38.70 -25.60
N LEU A 398 -8.10 -37.72 -25.11
CA LEU A 398 -6.66 -37.90 -24.96
C LEU A 398 -6.38 -38.81 -23.73
N PRO A 399 -5.68 -39.95 -23.89
CA PRO A 399 -5.53 -40.96 -22.84
C PRO A 399 -4.46 -40.55 -21.79
N LEU A 400 -4.75 -39.49 -21.04
CA LEU A 400 -3.92 -39.00 -19.95
C LEU A 400 -4.16 -39.85 -18.69
N ARG A 401 -3.10 -40.49 -18.18
CA ARG A 401 -3.17 -41.28 -16.93
C ARG A 401 -3.26 -40.32 -15.74
N ASP A 402 -4.24 -40.53 -14.88
CA ASP A 402 -4.43 -39.76 -13.64
C ASP A 402 -4.58 -38.24 -13.84
N ALA A 403 -5.31 -37.82 -14.89
CA ALA A 403 -5.56 -36.41 -15.19
C ALA A 403 -6.22 -35.66 -14.01
N ASP A 404 -7.24 -36.26 -13.38
CA ASP A 404 -7.90 -35.68 -12.19
C ASP A 404 -6.96 -35.59 -10.99
N GLY A 405 -6.05 -36.55 -10.81
CA GLY A 405 -5.06 -36.53 -9.76
C GLY A 405 -4.02 -35.45 -9.99
N PHE A 406 -3.51 -35.32 -11.23
CA PHE A 406 -2.55 -34.28 -11.57
C PHE A 406 -3.15 -32.88 -11.54
N ALA A 407 -4.38 -32.67 -12.03
CA ALA A 407 -5.06 -31.39 -12.00
C ALA A 407 -5.28 -30.90 -10.56
N ARG A 408 -5.80 -31.76 -9.68
CA ARG A 408 -5.91 -31.45 -8.23
C ARG A 408 -4.55 -31.22 -7.60
N TRP A 409 -3.57 -32.06 -7.92
CA TRP A 409 -2.21 -31.86 -7.44
C TRP A 409 -1.64 -30.51 -7.93
N LEU A 410 -1.89 -30.08 -9.15
CA LEU A 410 -1.32 -28.82 -9.67
C LEU A 410 -1.90 -27.60 -8.95
N VAL A 411 -3.19 -27.61 -8.59
CA VAL A 411 -3.85 -26.51 -7.89
C VAL A 411 -3.55 -26.52 -6.40
N ASP A 412 -3.66 -27.69 -5.75
CA ASP A 412 -3.61 -27.81 -4.29
C ASP A 412 -2.28 -28.38 -3.77
N GLY A 413 -1.69 -29.34 -4.50
CA GLY A 413 -0.53 -30.13 -4.06
C GLY A 413 0.83 -29.63 -4.55
N ALA A 414 0.89 -28.82 -5.60
CA ALA A 414 2.13 -28.23 -6.13
C ALA A 414 2.66 -27.14 -5.18
N ARG A 415 1.77 -26.62 -4.32
CA ARG A 415 2.08 -25.72 -3.21
C ARG A 415 2.53 -26.45 -1.95
N ASP A 416 2.29 -27.76 -1.84
CA ASP A 416 2.62 -28.54 -0.63
C ASP A 416 4.15 -28.65 -0.46
N PRO A 417 4.73 -27.99 0.57
CA PRO A 417 6.16 -28.05 0.85
C PRO A 417 6.62 -29.43 1.35
N ALA A 418 5.70 -30.36 1.62
CA ALA A 418 6.02 -31.74 1.98
C ALA A 418 6.30 -32.64 0.75
N SER A 419 5.87 -32.26 -0.45
CA SER A 419 6.01 -33.07 -1.68
C SER A 419 7.21 -32.68 -2.57
N THR A 420 7.93 -31.63 -2.20
CA THR A 420 9.25 -31.31 -2.73
C THR A 420 10.29 -32.27 -2.16
N THR A 421 10.50 -33.42 -2.80
CA THR A 421 11.86 -33.96 -2.89
C THR A 421 12.66 -32.94 -3.70
N VAL A 422 13.31 -32.06 -2.95
CA VAL A 422 14.22 -31.03 -3.45
C VAL A 422 15.34 -31.74 -4.19
N GLU A 423 15.48 -31.49 -5.50
CA GLU A 423 16.82 -31.54 -6.10
C GLU A 423 17.61 -30.40 -5.46
N GLU A 424 18.47 -30.83 -4.56
CA GLU A 424 19.37 -30.05 -3.72
C GLU A 424 20.24 -29.13 -4.60
N ARG A 425 20.04 -27.81 -4.49
CA ARG A 425 21.22 -27.00 -4.25
C ARG A 425 21.52 -27.18 -2.78
N GLY A 426 22.52 -28.03 -2.51
CA GLY A 426 22.91 -28.43 -1.16
C GLY A 426 22.99 -27.23 -0.24
N ALA A 427 22.69 -27.47 1.03
CA ALA A 427 22.97 -26.53 2.09
C ALA A 427 24.39 -25.94 1.97
N PRO A 428 24.62 -24.70 2.42
CA PRO A 428 25.96 -24.11 2.40
C PRO A 428 26.97 -25.08 3.02
N ALA A 429 28.19 -25.11 2.49
CA ALA A 429 29.23 -25.95 3.04
C ALA A 429 29.53 -25.50 4.48
N THR A 430 29.07 -26.28 5.46
CA THR A 430 29.20 -25.97 6.88
C THR A 430 30.54 -26.43 7.43
N ASP A 431 31.08 -25.69 8.38
CA ASP A 431 32.10 -26.23 9.28
C ASP A 431 31.49 -27.44 10.03
N PRO A 432 32.07 -28.66 9.94
CA PRO A 432 31.52 -29.85 10.58
C PRO A 432 31.32 -29.73 12.10
N ASP A 433 32.07 -28.83 12.74
CA ASP A 433 32.05 -28.62 14.19
C ASP A 433 31.15 -27.44 14.61
N PHE A 434 30.53 -26.71 13.67
CA PHE A 434 29.63 -25.59 13.95
C PHE A 434 28.15 -25.99 13.74
N PRO A 435 27.31 -26.01 14.80
CA PRO A 435 25.89 -26.27 14.63
C PRO A 435 25.25 -25.10 13.87
N ARG A 436 24.42 -25.42 12.87
CA ARG A 436 23.70 -24.39 12.10
C ARG A 436 22.87 -23.53 13.03
N ARG A 437 22.94 -22.22 12.83
CA ARG A 437 22.10 -21.26 13.57
C ARG A 437 21.15 -20.58 12.62
N MET A 438 19.90 -20.44 13.06
CA MET A 438 18.88 -19.75 12.30
C MET A 438 18.37 -18.54 13.05
N ILE A 439 18.22 -17.42 12.37
CA ILE A 439 17.62 -16.21 12.91
C ILE A 439 16.36 -15.92 12.10
N PHE A 440 15.22 -15.91 12.78
CA PHE A 440 13.96 -15.39 12.24
C PHE A 440 13.85 -13.94 12.67
N HIS A 441 14.00 -13.02 11.71
CA HIS A 441 13.97 -11.60 11.98
C HIS A 441 12.64 -11.03 11.50
N ILE A 442 11.79 -10.64 12.45
CA ILE A 442 10.54 -9.91 12.22
C ILE A 442 10.67 -8.49 12.75
N SER A 443 9.90 -7.56 12.20
CA SER A 443 9.92 -6.15 12.63
C SER A 443 8.60 -5.47 12.32
N ASP A 444 8.34 -4.35 13.00
CA ASP A 444 7.23 -3.42 12.69
C ASP A 444 5.91 -4.19 12.54
N VAL A 445 5.53 -4.89 13.60
CA VAL A 445 4.28 -5.69 13.63
C VAL A 445 3.08 -4.83 14.02
N HIS A 446 3.30 -3.70 14.71
CA HIS A 446 2.32 -2.65 15.04
C HIS A 446 1.00 -3.15 15.63
N PHE A 447 1.04 -3.98 16.67
CA PHE A 447 -0.17 -4.36 17.40
C PHE A 447 -0.89 -3.09 17.91
N GLY A 448 -2.13 -2.89 17.47
CA GLY A 448 -2.92 -1.71 17.82
C GLY A 448 -4.02 -1.39 16.81
N SER A 449 -4.72 -0.30 17.07
CA SER A 449 -5.78 0.21 16.19
C SER A 449 -5.85 1.74 16.25
N ILE A 450 -6.16 2.38 15.13
CA ILE A 450 -6.44 3.82 15.07
C ILE A 450 -7.93 4.10 14.92
N THR A 451 -8.35 5.31 15.27
CA THR A 451 -9.70 5.80 14.99
C THR A 451 -9.63 6.93 13.97
N GLU A 452 -10.15 6.68 12.77
CA GLU A 452 -10.22 7.68 11.70
C GLU A 452 -11.70 7.85 11.28
N GLY A 453 -12.20 9.08 11.26
CA GLY A 453 -13.59 9.37 10.87
C GLY A 453 -14.67 8.73 11.77
N GLY A 454 -14.33 8.30 12.98
CA GLY A 454 -15.23 7.60 13.91
C GLY A 454 -15.27 6.08 13.74
N SER A 455 -14.51 5.53 12.78
CA SER A 455 -14.35 4.10 12.56
C SER A 455 -13.01 3.62 13.12
N ARG A 456 -13.00 2.45 13.76
CA ARG A 456 -11.79 1.77 14.22
C ARG A 456 -11.14 1.05 13.04
N ILE A 457 -9.86 1.31 12.80
CA ILE A 457 -9.03 0.64 11.80
C ILE A 457 -7.97 -0.15 12.57
N ASP A 458 -7.99 -1.47 12.45
CA ASP A 458 -6.95 -2.31 13.06
C ASP A 458 -5.68 -2.20 12.22
N VAL A 459 -4.58 -1.86 12.90
CA VAL A 459 -3.28 -1.63 12.25
C VAL A 459 -2.52 -2.95 12.08
N HIS A 460 -2.92 -3.99 12.80
CA HIS A 460 -2.32 -5.32 12.81
C HIS A 460 -3.30 -6.41 12.38
N ARG A 461 -2.78 -7.49 11.78
CA ARG A 461 -3.53 -8.71 11.42
C ARG A 461 -3.79 -9.65 12.60
N PHE A 462 -4.65 -9.22 13.53
CA PHE A 462 -4.88 -9.92 14.79
C PHE A 462 -5.75 -11.19 14.71
N ALA A 463 -6.70 -11.23 13.78
CA ALA A 463 -7.67 -12.33 13.66
C ALA A 463 -7.63 -12.94 12.26
N ASP A 464 -8.08 -14.18 12.15
CA ASP A 464 -8.36 -14.79 10.86
C ASP A 464 -9.39 -13.93 10.13
N THR A 465 -9.10 -13.64 8.87
CA THR A 465 -9.98 -12.93 7.96
C THR A 465 -10.40 -13.88 6.86
N GLU A 466 -11.46 -13.56 6.11
CA GLU A 466 -11.87 -14.33 4.92
C GLU A 466 -10.72 -14.53 3.91
N ASN A 467 -9.69 -13.69 4.00
CA ASN A 467 -8.62 -13.56 3.02
C ASN A 467 -7.23 -13.90 3.56
N SER A 468 -7.06 -14.13 4.87
CA SER A 468 -5.72 -14.31 5.47
C SER A 468 -5.79 -14.86 6.91
N ASP A 469 -4.88 -15.78 7.28
CA ASP A 469 -4.79 -16.38 8.63
C ASP A 469 -4.21 -15.36 9.63
N ARG A 470 -4.36 -15.61 10.94
CA ARG A 470 -3.66 -14.85 11.98
C ARG A 470 -2.14 -15.02 11.85
N LEU A 471 -1.38 -13.92 12.02
CA LEU A 471 0.07 -13.89 11.80
C LEU A 471 0.85 -14.98 12.59
N SER A 472 0.45 -15.28 13.83
CA SER A 472 1.10 -16.33 14.62
C SER A 472 1.08 -17.70 13.94
N VAL A 473 -0.02 -18.04 13.25
CA VAL A 473 -0.23 -19.32 12.58
C VAL A 473 0.64 -19.40 11.33
N GLU A 474 0.65 -18.32 10.54
CA GLU A 474 1.49 -18.21 9.35
C GLU A 474 2.98 -18.32 9.71
N LEU A 475 3.44 -17.54 10.70
CA LEU A 475 4.84 -17.58 11.13
C LEU A 475 5.23 -18.92 11.76
N THR A 476 4.33 -19.60 12.47
CA THR A 476 4.58 -20.96 12.97
C THR A 476 4.82 -21.94 11.80
N ARG A 477 3.99 -21.86 10.75
CA ARG A 477 4.12 -22.70 9.55
C ARG A 477 5.44 -22.43 8.84
N GLU A 478 5.78 -21.17 8.67
CA GLU A 478 7.04 -20.71 8.08
C GLU A 478 8.26 -21.16 8.87
N PHE A 479 8.20 -21.05 10.20
CA PHE A 479 9.24 -21.47 11.12
C PHE A 479 9.54 -22.96 10.99
N HIS A 480 8.53 -23.82 11.13
CA HIS A 480 8.70 -25.26 10.95
C HIS A 480 9.19 -25.62 9.54
N GLY A 481 8.69 -24.94 8.53
CA GLY A 481 9.13 -25.11 7.15
C GLY A 481 10.62 -24.81 6.98
N ALA A 482 11.10 -23.70 7.51
CA ALA A 482 12.50 -23.29 7.42
C ALA A 482 13.44 -24.19 8.23
N LEU A 483 13.05 -24.63 9.44
CA LEU A 483 13.81 -25.62 10.21
C LEU A 483 13.93 -26.95 9.43
N LYS A 484 12.82 -27.44 8.87
CA LYS A 484 12.83 -28.67 8.07
C LYS A 484 13.72 -28.55 6.83
N ARG A 485 13.68 -27.41 6.13
CA ARG A 485 14.51 -27.16 4.92
C ARG A 485 16.00 -27.07 5.24
N SER A 486 16.36 -26.47 6.37
CA SER A 486 17.76 -26.29 6.77
C SER A 486 18.33 -27.48 7.55
N GLY A 487 17.48 -28.31 8.15
CA GLY A 487 17.91 -29.32 9.13
C GLY A 487 18.35 -28.71 10.47
N CYS A 488 18.04 -27.43 10.72
CA CYS A 488 18.30 -26.75 11.99
C CYS A 488 17.29 -27.22 13.05
N ALA A 489 17.74 -27.43 14.29
CA ALA A 489 16.84 -27.74 15.39
C ALA A 489 16.18 -26.45 15.92
N ALA A 490 14.97 -26.56 16.47
CA ALA A 490 14.26 -25.41 17.04
C ALA A 490 15.04 -24.74 18.19
N SER A 491 15.80 -25.53 18.97
CA SER A 491 16.71 -25.02 20.02
C SER A 491 17.87 -24.19 19.49
N ASP A 492 18.15 -24.29 18.19
CA ASP A 492 19.25 -23.58 17.53
C ASP A 492 18.79 -22.36 16.71
N ALA A 493 17.49 -22.06 16.79
CA ALA A 493 16.89 -20.87 16.19
C ALA A 493 16.71 -19.73 17.21
N VAL A 494 16.73 -18.49 16.72
CA VAL A 494 16.45 -17.29 17.52
C VAL A 494 15.41 -16.45 16.78
N LEU A 495 14.41 -15.95 17.50
CA LEU A 495 13.42 -15.02 16.96
C LEU A 495 13.82 -13.61 17.38
N VAL A 496 13.99 -12.72 16.41
CA VAL A 496 14.34 -11.32 16.62
C VAL A 496 13.17 -10.44 16.25
N VAL A 497 12.72 -9.59 17.19
CA VAL A 497 11.73 -8.53 16.99
C VAL A 497 12.45 -7.18 17.14
N SER A 498 12.72 -6.52 16.01
CA SER A 498 13.55 -5.28 15.99
C SER A 498 12.75 -4.00 16.17
N GLY A 499 11.79 -3.98 17.09
CA GLY A 499 11.02 -2.80 17.46
C GLY A 499 9.71 -2.64 16.71
N ASP A 500 8.96 -1.63 17.16
CA ASP A 500 7.62 -1.30 16.69
C ASP A 500 6.69 -2.51 16.81
N SER A 501 6.71 -3.08 18.02
CA SER A 501 5.82 -4.18 18.39
C SER A 501 4.39 -3.68 18.53
N THR A 502 4.22 -2.45 19.01
CA THR A 502 2.93 -1.79 19.20
C THR A 502 2.78 -0.60 18.26
N TYR A 503 1.60 0.04 18.23
CA TYR A 503 1.36 1.23 17.41
C TYR A 503 1.41 2.53 18.22
N THR A 504 0.99 2.50 19.48
CA THR A 504 0.92 3.67 20.37
C THR A 504 1.64 3.47 21.70
N GLY A 505 2.30 2.33 21.91
CA GLY A 505 3.05 2.02 23.12
C GLY A 505 2.17 1.80 24.34
N ARG A 506 0.86 1.60 24.16
CA ARG A 506 -0.09 1.45 25.26
C ARG A 506 -0.11 0.02 25.81
N GLN A 507 -0.48 -0.10 27.09
CA GLN A 507 -0.50 -1.39 27.78
C GLN A 507 -1.39 -2.44 27.11
N ASP A 508 -2.56 -2.04 26.62
CA ASP A 508 -3.49 -2.94 25.94
C ASP A 508 -2.94 -3.50 24.64
N GLU A 509 -2.11 -2.75 23.92
CA GLU A 509 -1.41 -3.21 22.72
C GLU A 509 -0.30 -4.21 23.08
N PHE A 510 0.47 -3.94 24.13
CA PHE A 510 1.49 -4.86 24.61
C PHE A 510 0.93 -6.18 25.15
N ASP A 511 -0.29 -6.20 25.70
CA ASP A 511 -0.98 -7.43 26.06
C ASP A 511 -1.20 -8.33 24.83
N LEU A 512 -1.50 -7.74 23.66
CA LEU A 512 -1.64 -8.47 22.40
C LEU A 512 -0.29 -8.98 21.90
N VAL A 513 0.77 -8.16 21.98
CA VAL A 513 2.14 -8.59 21.65
C VAL A 513 2.55 -9.80 22.50
N ARG A 514 2.29 -9.75 23.81
CA ARG A 514 2.58 -10.85 24.74
C ARG A 514 1.82 -12.11 24.37
N GLN A 515 0.53 -11.99 24.03
CA GLN A 515 -0.26 -13.13 23.58
C GLN A 515 0.35 -13.75 22.31
N PHE A 516 0.62 -12.94 21.29
CA PHE A 516 1.20 -13.37 20.03
C PHE A 516 2.53 -14.11 20.22
N LEU A 517 3.46 -13.54 21.00
CA LEU A 517 4.76 -14.18 21.24
C LEU A 517 4.64 -15.46 22.06
N THR A 518 3.72 -15.51 23.02
CA THR A 518 3.46 -16.72 23.82
C THR A 518 2.95 -17.83 22.93
N GLU A 519 1.95 -17.55 22.10
CA GLU A 519 1.39 -18.51 21.14
C GLU A 519 2.45 -18.97 20.13
N LEU A 520 3.31 -18.08 19.65
CA LEU A 520 4.38 -18.45 18.73
C LEU A 520 5.41 -19.37 19.40
N CYS A 521 5.81 -19.09 20.65
CA CYS A 521 6.73 -19.94 21.41
C CYS A 521 6.12 -21.32 21.67
N GLU A 522 4.87 -21.38 22.11
CA GLU A 522 4.16 -22.63 22.39
C GLU A 522 4.00 -23.50 21.14
N ASN A 523 3.66 -22.90 20.01
CA ASN A 523 3.43 -23.64 18.76
C ASN A 523 4.73 -24.06 18.05
N THR A 524 5.82 -23.34 18.24
CA THR A 524 7.13 -23.66 17.65
C THR A 524 8.04 -24.49 18.57
N GLY A 525 7.71 -24.55 19.86
CA GLY A 525 8.54 -25.15 20.90
C GLY A 525 9.76 -24.32 21.27
N MET A 526 9.81 -23.04 20.88
CA MET A 526 10.89 -22.14 21.27
C MET A 526 10.77 -21.75 22.74
N ASP A 527 11.90 -21.76 23.44
CA ASP A 527 12.00 -21.18 24.77
C ASP A 527 11.97 -19.66 24.69
N ARG A 528 11.41 -19.00 25.72
CA ARG A 528 11.32 -17.53 25.75
C ARG A 528 12.71 -16.86 25.72
N SER A 529 13.75 -17.52 26.22
CA SER A 529 15.14 -17.07 26.11
C SER A 529 15.66 -17.00 24.67
N GLN A 530 14.98 -17.64 23.70
CA GLN A 530 15.32 -17.58 22.28
C GLN A 530 14.65 -16.40 21.55
N VAL A 531 13.85 -15.59 22.24
CA VAL A 531 13.21 -14.40 21.69
C VAL A 531 14.03 -13.17 22.09
N VAL A 532 14.33 -12.33 21.11
CA VAL A 532 15.07 -11.08 21.25
C VAL A 532 14.10 -9.93 21.01
N LEU A 533 13.98 -9.05 22.00
CA LEU A 533 13.08 -7.89 21.95
C LEU A 533 13.89 -6.59 22.03
N VAL A 534 13.71 -5.74 21.04
CA VAL A 534 14.28 -4.38 20.99
C VAL A 534 13.13 -3.40 20.84
N PRO A 535 13.13 -2.25 21.54
CA PRO A 535 12.06 -1.26 21.40
C PRO A 535 12.22 -0.41 20.12
N GLY A 536 11.09 -0.07 19.49
CA GLY A 536 10.97 0.95 18.46
C GLY A 536 10.38 2.27 18.96
N ASN A 537 10.12 3.21 18.05
CA ASN A 537 9.53 4.51 18.42
C ASN A 537 8.02 4.43 18.67
N HIS A 538 7.32 3.44 18.09
CA HIS A 538 5.92 3.16 18.40
C HIS A 538 5.74 2.39 19.71
N ASP A 539 6.82 1.82 20.27
CA ASP A 539 6.82 1.16 21.58
C ASP A 539 6.91 2.15 22.76
N ILE A 540 6.95 3.45 22.46
CA ILE A 540 6.94 4.54 23.45
C ILE A 540 5.51 5.02 23.70
N ASP A 541 5.11 5.07 24.97
CA ASP A 541 3.83 5.67 25.36
C ASP A 541 3.95 7.21 25.38
N TRP A 542 3.64 7.83 24.24
CA TRP A 542 3.67 9.28 24.04
C TRP A 542 2.62 10.05 24.88
N LEU A 543 1.62 9.39 25.44
CA LEU A 543 0.68 10.03 26.36
C LEU A 543 1.29 10.15 27.76
N GLN A 544 1.98 9.11 28.23
CA GLN A 544 2.69 9.14 29.50
C GLN A 544 3.89 10.09 29.48
N THR A 545 4.58 10.22 28.34
CA THR A 545 5.74 11.13 28.22
C THR A 545 5.38 12.59 28.48
N LYS A 546 4.16 13.02 28.15
CA LYS A 546 3.64 14.37 28.42
C LYS A 546 3.61 14.68 29.92
N SER A 547 3.37 13.67 30.75
CA SER A 547 3.39 13.81 32.20
C SER A 547 4.81 13.72 32.75
N ASN A 548 5.56 12.70 32.31
CA ASN A 548 6.96 12.52 32.68
C ASN A 548 7.70 11.72 31.58
N ARG A 549 8.73 12.33 30.97
CA ARG A 549 9.54 11.68 29.92
C ARG A 549 10.22 10.39 30.40
N ALA A 550 10.47 10.23 31.71
CA ALA A 550 11.03 9.00 32.25
C ALA A 550 10.10 7.78 32.04
N ASN A 551 8.79 7.98 31.92
CA ASN A 551 7.80 6.90 31.83
C ASN A 551 7.69 6.28 30.42
N ARG A 552 8.46 6.79 29.45
CA ARG A 552 8.29 6.48 28.03
C ARG A 552 8.41 5.00 27.67
N PHE A 553 9.15 4.21 28.45
CA PHE A 553 9.33 2.77 28.24
C PHE A 553 8.68 1.92 29.35
N ASP A 554 7.85 2.51 30.22
CA ASP A 554 7.24 1.79 31.36
C ASP A 554 6.43 0.58 30.87
N ASN A 555 5.57 0.79 29.87
CA ASN A 555 4.73 -0.27 29.32
C ASN A 555 5.58 -1.35 28.62
N TYR A 556 6.57 -0.95 27.81
CA TYR A 556 7.50 -1.87 27.13
C TYR A 556 8.26 -2.75 28.13
N LEU A 557 8.87 -2.16 29.17
CA LEU A 557 9.65 -2.92 30.17
C LEU A 557 8.75 -3.80 31.03
N THR A 558 7.53 -3.33 31.36
CA THR A 558 6.54 -4.13 32.08
C THR A 558 6.12 -5.35 31.26
N PHE A 559 5.86 -5.15 29.97
CA PHE A 559 5.57 -6.22 29.01
C PHE A 559 6.72 -7.22 28.92
N ALA A 560 7.94 -6.74 28.71
CA ALA A 560 9.12 -7.60 28.59
C ALA A 560 9.32 -8.43 29.87
N HIS A 561 9.17 -7.83 31.04
CA HIS A 561 9.24 -8.55 32.32
C HIS A 561 8.13 -9.61 32.45
N GLN A 562 6.89 -9.30 32.07
CA GLN A 562 5.80 -10.28 32.09
C GLN A 562 6.02 -11.43 31.09
N PHE A 563 6.62 -11.13 29.93
CA PHE A 563 6.93 -12.13 28.93
C PHE A 563 8.08 -13.04 29.38
N TYR A 564 9.22 -12.50 29.82
CA TYR A 564 10.36 -13.32 30.22
C TYR A 564 10.22 -13.96 31.61
N GLY A 565 9.46 -13.33 32.51
CA GLY A 565 9.54 -13.62 33.95
C GLY A 565 10.76 -12.94 34.60
N GLU A 566 10.76 -12.86 35.93
CA GLU A 566 11.72 -12.04 36.71
C GLU A 566 13.19 -12.43 36.46
N GLU A 567 13.54 -13.70 36.61
CA GLU A 567 14.93 -14.17 36.49
C GLU A 567 15.49 -13.93 35.08
N LEU A 568 14.77 -14.39 34.05
CA LEU A 568 15.20 -14.26 32.66
C LEU A 568 15.19 -12.80 32.18
N PHE A 569 14.25 -11.98 32.67
CA PHE A 569 14.22 -10.55 32.34
C PHE A 569 15.51 -9.85 32.76
N HIS A 570 15.97 -10.06 34.00
CA HIS A 570 17.22 -9.46 34.48
C HIS A 570 18.47 -10.09 33.85
N GLU A 571 18.39 -11.34 33.40
CA GLU A 571 19.45 -11.96 32.60
C GLU A 571 19.60 -11.25 31.25
N VAL A 572 18.49 -11.06 30.52
CA VAL A 572 18.53 -10.49 29.16
C VAL A 572 18.57 -8.97 29.11
N TYR A 573 18.16 -8.28 30.18
CA TYR A 573 18.32 -6.83 30.36
C TYR A 573 19.20 -6.50 31.58
N PRO A 574 20.51 -6.79 31.52
CA PRO A 574 21.40 -6.83 32.69
C PRO A 574 21.67 -5.47 33.36
N ARG A 575 21.16 -4.36 32.81
CA ARG A 575 21.33 -3.00 33.35
C ARG A 575 20.03 -2.43 33.93
N ILE A 576 18.94 -3.18 33.87
CA ILE A 576 17.65 -2.74 34.38
C ILE A 576 17.47 -3.24 35.81
N GLU A 577 17.66 -2.34 36.77
CA GLU A 577 17.46 -2.59 38.20
C GLU A 577 16.08 -2.13 38.69
N TRP A 578 15.21 -1.67 37.78
CA TRP A 578 13.91 -1.13 38.13
C TRP A 578 12.94 -2.23 38.56
N ASP A 579 12.36 -2.08 39.75
CA ASP A 579 11.41 -3.00 40.37
C ASP A 579 9.97 -2.91 39.82
N LEU A 580 9.78 -2.20 38.69
CA LEU A 580 8.50 -1.96 38.02
C LEU A 580 7.45 -1.26 38.89
N ARG A 581 7.84 -0.70 40.04
CA ARG A 581 6.94 0.11 40.87
C ARG A 581 7.00 1.56 40.43
N THR A 582 5.86 2.23 40.50
CA THR A 582 5.73 3.65 40.14
C THR A 582 6.66 4.56 40.93
N SER A 583 6.97 4.20 42.18
CA SER A 583 7.90 4.89 43.08
C SER A 583 9.38 4.54 42.88
N GLY A 584 9.71 3.56 42.03
CA GLY A 584 11.08 3.12 41.77
C GLY A 584 11.84 4.05 40.83
N THR A 585 13.18 3.96 40.84
CA THR A 585 14.04 4.69 39.90
C THR A 585 14.00 4.00 38.54
N ARG A 586 13.42 4.68 37.55
CA ARG A 586 13.35 4.20 36.17
C ARG A 586 14.72 4.23 35.49
N PRO A 587 15.02 3.26 34.62
CA PRO A 587 16.27 3.23 33.88
C PRO A 587 16.32 4.38 32.86
N GLU A 588 17.52 4.86 32.57
CA GLU A 588 17.71 5.70 31.39
C GLU A 588 17.50 4.88 30.12
N ALA A 589 16.99 5.50 29.05
CA ALA A 589 16.74 4.77 27.79
C ALA A 589 18.00 4.09 27.22
N ARG A 590 19.18 4.65 27.46
CA ARG A 590 20.47 4.08 27.03
C ARG A 590 20.87 2.81 27.79
N GLU A 591 20.22 2.54 28.92
CA GLU A 591 20.46 1.35 29.76
C GLU A 591 19.56 0.18 29.33
N ILE A 592 18.56 0.44 28.48
CA ILE A 592 17.72 -0.59 27.85
C ILE A 592 18.52 -1.25 26.74
N VAL A 593 19.43 -2.15 27.14
CA VAL A 593 20.28 -2.95 26.26
C VAL A 593 19.93 -4.41 26.48
N TYR A 594 19.46 -5.07 25.44
CA TYR A 594 19.22 -6.52 25.46
C TYR A 594 20.55 -7.25 25.23
N ARG A 595 20.80 -8.34 25.96
CA ARG A 595 21.94 -9.21 25.72
C ARG A 595 21.53 -10.67 25.91
N ARG A 596 21.77 -11.49 24.89
CA ARG A 596 21.70 -12.95 24.97
C ARG A 596 22.98 -13.55 24.41
N THR A 597 23.50 -14.55 25.09
CA THR A 597 24.68 -15.29 24.63
C THR A 597 24.42 -16.79 24.74
N ASP A 598 24.88 -17.55 23.76
CA ASP A 598 25.00 -18.99 23.85
C ASP A 598 26.42 -19.43 23.46
N ARG A 599 26.62 -20.73 23.21
CA ARG A 599 27.95 -21.29 22.89
C ARG A 599 28.54 -20.84 21.54
N THR A 600 27.75 -20.17 20.71
CA THR A 600 28.10 -19.90 19.30
C THR A 600 27.71 -18.52 18.82
N MET A 601 26.72 -17.88 19.45
CA MET A 601 26.18 -16.60 19.03
C MET A 601 25.89 -15.70 20.22
N THR A 602 26.21 -14.42 20.06
CA THR A 602 25.86 -13.36 21.00
C THR A 602 25.01 -12.32 20.27
N VAL A 603 23.79 -12.10 20.74
CA VAL A 603 22.86 -11.11 20.21
C VAL A 603 22.74 -9.95 21.19
N VAL A 604 22.95 -8.73 20.69
CA VAL A 604 22.87 -7.49 21.47
C VAL A 604 21.83 -6.56 20.85
N GLY A 605 20.80 -6.24 21.62
CA GLY A 605 19.78 -5.27 21.23
C GLY A 605 20.10 -3.88 21.75
N LEU A 606 20.07 -2.89 20.87
CA LEU A 606 20.38 -1.50 21.16
C LEU A 606 19.10 -0.66 21.06
N ASN A 607 18.81 0.11 22.10
CA ASN A 607 17.74 1.08 22.07
C ASN A 607 18.15 2.30 21.22
N SER A 608 17.62 2.35 20.00
CA SER A 608 17.81 3.47 19.07
C SER A 608 16.93 4.69 19.35
N CYS A 609 16.02 4.62 20.33
CA CYS A 609 15.03 5.65 20.61
C CYS A 609 15.44 6.53 21.81
N ILE A 610 16.75 6.75 22.03
CA ILE A 610 17.25 7.49 23.21
C ILE A 610 16.74 8.92 23.26
N PHE A 611 16.74 9.62 22.12
CA PHE A 611 16.31 11.02 22.03
C PHE A 611 14.99 11.23 21.32
N GLU A 612 14.39 10.16 20.81
CA GLU A 612 13.06 10.15 20.21
C GLU A 612 12.07 10.95 21.09
N ASP A 613 11.33 11.84 20.45
CA ASP A 613 10.24 12.61 21.04
C ASP A 613 9.13 12.89 20.01
N ASP A 614 8.06 13.57 20.43
CA ASP A 614 6.90 13.89 19.60
C ASP A 614 7.18 14.90 18.48
N GLN A 615 8.38 15.49 18.45
CA GLN A 615 8.80 16.50 17.48
C GLN A 615 9.97 16.03 16.62
N ASN A 616 10.74 15.05 17.10
CA ASN A 616 11.97 14.58 16.50
C ASN A 616 11.94 13.06 16.35
N HIS A 617 11.69 12.61 15.13
CA HIS A 617 11.65 11.20 14.78
C HIS A 617 12.95 10.75 14.12
N TYR A 618 13.94 10.35 14.93
CA TYR A 618 15.24 9.89 14.44
C TYR A 618 15.95 8.92 15.41
N GLY A 619 16.66 7.97 14.83
CA GLY A 619 17.48 7.04 15.61
C GLY A 619 18.71 7.70 16.26
N TYR A 620 19.05 7.27 17.47
CA TYR A 620 20.29 7.62 18.16
C TYR A 620 20.71 6.53 19.15
N ILE A 621 21.98 6.10 19.10
CA ILE A 621 22.52 5.05 20.01
C ILE A 621 23.44 5.66 21.07
N GLY A 622 24.35 6.52 20.67
CA GLY A 622 25.27 7.23 21.55
C GLY A 622 26.42 6.40 22.11
N LYS A 623 27.54 7.08 22.36
CA LYS A 623 28.77 6.48 22.91
C LYS A 623 28.52 5.73 24.23
N ARG A 624 27.73 6.27 25.16
CA ARG A 624 27.50 5.65 26.48
C ARG A 624 26.82 4.28 26.38
N GLN A 625 25.88 4.12 25.46
CA GLN A 625 25.25 2.81 25.24
C GLN A 625 26.25 1.82 24.64
N LEU A 626 27.07 2.27 23.68
CA LEU A 626 28.14 1.45 23.11
C LEU A 626 29.22 1.07 24.12
N ASP A 627 29.51 1.94 25.10
CA ASP A 627 30.41 1.63 26.22
C ASP A 627 29.79 0.53 27.12
N ILE A 628 28.48 0.58 27.40
CA ILE A 628 27.77 -0.52 28.09
C ILE A 628 27.89 -1.83 27.32
N VAL A 629 27.69 -1.81 26.00
CA VAL A 629 27.82 -3.00 25.14
C VAL A 629 29.24 -3.56 25.19
N LYS A 630 30.25 -2.69 25.13
CA LYS A 630 31.65 -3.09 25.28
C LYS A 630 31.86 -3.84 26.60
N ASP A 631 31.41 -3.27 27.71
CA ASP A 631 31.58 -3.85 29.05
C ASP A 631 30.85 -5.20 29.18
N LEU A 632 29.67 -5.34 28.58
CA LEU A 632 28.94 -6.62 28.53
C LEU A 632 29.70 -7.68 27.72
N LEU A 633 30.35 -7.30 26.62
CA LEU A 633 31.11 -8.22 25.76
C LEU A 633 32.47 -8.63 26.34
N GLU A 634 33.01 -7.92 27.34
CA GLU A 634 34.26 -8.31 28.02
C GLU A 634 34.12 -9.67 28.75
N GLN A 635 32.91 -10.07 29.07
CA GLN A 635 32.59 -11.33 29.74
C GLN A 635 32.25 -12.47 28.76
N GLU A 636 32.24 -12.19 27.45
CA GLU A 636 31.72 -13.09 26.43
C GLU A 636 32.82 -13.75 25.58
N PRO A 637 32.57 -14.97 25.07
CA PRO A 637 33.53 -15.64 24.19
C PRO A 637 33.81 -14.80 22.92
N PRO A 638 35.08 -14.49 22.61
CA PRO A 638 35.45 -13.73 21.41
C PRO A 638 35.18 -14.45 20.09
N GLU A 639 34.99 -15.78 20.13
CA GLU A 639 34.71 -16.65 18.99
C GLU A 639 33.24 -16.67 18.55
N ASN A 640 32.32 -16.17 19.38
CA ASN A 640 30.90 -16.14 19.04
C ASN A 640 30.61 -15.19 17.88
N VAL A 641 29.66 -15.59 17.02
CA VAL A 641 29.07 -14.67 16.04
C VAL A 641 28.33 -13.57 16.78
N ARG A 642 28.73 -12.32 16.58
CA ARG A 642 28.10 -11.16 17.22
C ARG A 642 27.09 -10.51 16.28
N VAL A 643 25.84 -10.42 16.74
CA VAL A 643 24.70 -9.85 16.01
C VAL A 643 24.16 -8.64 16.79
N ALA A 644 24.12 -7.48 16.16
CA ALA A 644 23.49 -6.29 16.71
C ALA A 644 22.05 -6.20 16.20
N VAL A 645 21.13 -5.74 17.04
CA VAL A 645 19.73 -5.49 16.67
C VAL A 645 19.36 -4.09 17.13
N MET A 646 18.73 -3.29 16.27
CA MET A 646 18.16 -1.99 16.63
C MET A 646 16.92 -1.70 15.80
N HIS A 647 16.13 -0.67 16.12
CA HIS A 647 14.95 -0.37 15.33
C HIS A 647 15.24 0.53 14.12
N HIS A 648 15.81 1.72 14.35
CA HIS A 648 16.12 2.67 13.28
C HIS A 648 17.25 2.19 12.35
N HIS A 649 17.19 2.63 11.09
CA HIS A 649 18.15 2.25 10.05
C HIS A 649 19.41 3.13 10.05
N LEU A 650 20.59 2.53 9.77
CA LEU A 650 21.86 3.26 9.65
C LEU A 650 21.94 4.08 8.37
N HIS A 651 21.34 3.57 7.30
CA HIS A 651 21.52 4.07 5.95
C HIS A 651 20.21 4.55 5.35
N PRO A 652 20.23 5.68 4.64
CA PRO A 652 19.04 6.16 3.95
C PRO A 652 18.58 5.15 2.90
N PHE A 653 17.26 5.00 2.79
CA PHE A 653 16.64 4.26 1.70
C PHE A 653 16.68 5.10 0.41
N PRO A 654 16.89 4.48 -0.77
CA PRO A 654 16.87 5.19 -2.05
C PRO A 654 15.42 5.51 -2.43
N GLU A 655 14.92 6.64 -1.96
CA GLU A 655 13.53 7.09 -2.20
C GLU A 655 13.51 8.34 -3.09
N PRO A 656 12.60 8.41 -4.08
CA PRO A 656 12.41 9.62 -4.86
C PRO A 656 11.90 10.75 -3.96
N LEU A 657 12.53 11.91 -4.03
CA LEU A 657 12.08 13.12 -3.35
C LEU A 657 10.84 13.65 -4.06
N GLU A 658 9.65 13.37 -3.51
CA GLU A 658 8.40 13.93 -4.02
C GLU A 658 8.04 15.23 -3.27
N PRO A 659 7.75 16.34 -3.98
CA PRO A 659 7.21 17.53 -3.33
C PRO A 659 5.81 17.24 -2.79
N ARG A 660 5.60 17.38 -1.47
CA ARG A 660 4.25 17.45 -0.90
C ARG A 660 3.69 18.86 -1.12
N ARG A 661 2.35 18.99 -1.15
CA ARG A 661 1.61 20.25 -1.39
C ARG A 661 2.29 21.44 -0.67
N GLY A 662 2.88 22.36 -1.44
CA GLY A 662 3.51 23.59 -0.93
C GLY A 662 5.04 23.69 -1.10
N ASP A 663 5.60 23.19 -2.22
CA ASP A 663 7.03 23.33 -2.64
C ASP A 663 8.12 22.87 -1.65
N ALA A 664 7.76 22.32 -0.49
CA ALA A 664 8.71 21.80 0.48
C ALA A 664 9.02 20.32 0.20
N VAL A 665 10.30 20.04 -0.10
CA VAL A 665 10.83 18.67 -0.11
C VAL A 665 10.98 18.22 1.35
N VAL A 666 10.16 17.26 1.78
CA VAL A 666 10.31 16.63 3.11
C VAL A 666 11.27 15.47 2.96
N LEU A 667 12.49 15.63 3.50
CA LEU A 667 13.45 14.54 3.61
C LEU A 667 13.06 13.66 4.79
N ASP A 668 13.05 12.34 4.61
CA ASP A 668 12.93 11.43 5.72
C ASP A 668 14.20 11.46 6.57
N LEU A 669 14.05 11.88 7.82
CA LEU A 669 15.13 12.14 8.77
C LEU A 669 15.26 11.07 9.85
N SER A 670 14.59 9.93 9.69
CA SER A 670 14.54 8.83 10.65
C SER A 670 15.82 8.00 10.79
N THR A 671 16.83 8.26 9.95
CA THR A 671 18.15 7.59 10.02
C THR A 671 18.81 7.78 11.39
N VAL A 672 19.60 6.79 11.81
CA VAL A 672 20.43 6.90 13.01
C VAL A 672 21.44 8.04 12.85
N ARG A 673 21.32 9.10 13.66
CA ARG A 673 22.12 10.33 13.51
C ARG A 673 23.62 10.13 13.76
N ASP A 674 23.98 9.15 14.57
CA ASP A 674 25.35 8.77 14.87
C ASP A 674 25.79 7.46 14.18
N ALA A 675 25.15 7.10 13.07
CA ALA A 675 25.38 5.84 12.34
C ALA A 675 26.86 5.51 12.10
N GLY A 676 27.66 6.46 11.62
CA GLY A 676 29.09 6.20 11.38
C GLY A 676 29.90 5.90 12.65
N LEU A 677 29.50 6.43 13.81
CA LEU A 677 30.10 6.07 15.11
C LEU A 677 29.66 4.66 15.52
N VAL A 678 28.39 4.33 15.33
CA VAL A 678 27.82 3.01 15.63
C VAL A 678 28.51 1.94 14.80
N GLU A 679 28.57 2.09 13.48
CA GLU A 679 29.25 1.16 12.56
C GLU A 679 30.70 0.95 12.97
N GLN A 680 31.47 2.03 13.12
CA GLN A 680 32.87 1.94 13.52
C GLN A 680 33.05 1.18 14.86
N ARG A 681 32.15 1.37 15.81
CA ARG A 681 32.24 0.73 17.13
C ARG A 681 31.83 -0.73 17.07
N LEU A 682 30.77 -1.07 16.35
CA LEU A 682 30.34 -2.46 16.16
C LEU A 682 31.39 -3.27 15.39
N GLU A 683 31.99 -2.71 14.33
CA GLU A 683 33.09 -3.35 13.61
C GLU A 683 34.29 -3.63 14.54
N ARG A 684 34.68 -2.65 15.39
CA ARG A 684 35.77 -2.84 16.38
C ARG A 684 35.44 -3.85 17.47
N LEU A 685 34.17 -3.97 17.83
CA LEU A 685 33.67 -4.96 18.76
C LEU A 685 33.42 -6.32 18.08
N GLY A 686 33.75 -6.48 16.80
CA GLY A 686 33.71 -7.76 16.09
C GLY A 686 32.32 -8.22 15.67
N PHE A 687 31.34 -7.31 15.60
CA PHE A 687 30.01 -7.63 15.07
C PHE A 687 30.09 -7.94 13.57
N SER A 688 29.38 -8.98 13.15
CA SER A 688 29.33 -9.42 11.75
C SER A 688 27.99 -9.09 11.08
N LEU A 689 26.94 -8.91 11.87
CA LEU A 689 25.58 -8.67 11.41
C LEU A 689 24.91 -7.58 12.24
N LEU A 690 24.16 -6.71 11.58
CA LEU A 690 23.25 -5.76 12.18
C LEU A 690 21.85 -5.94 11.58
N LEU A 691 20.85 -6.09 12.43
CA LEU A 691 19.44 -6.26 12.08
C LEU A 691 18.64 -5.01 12.47
N HIS A 692 17.78 -4.52 11.57
CA HIS A 692 16.90 -3.39 11.86
C HIS A 692 15.52 -3.39 11.19
N GLY A 693 14.67 -2.43 11.57
CA GLY A 693 13.30 -2.21 11.09
C GLY A 693 13.04 -0.79 10.56
N HIS A 694 11.88 -0.23 10.91
CA HIS A 694 11.43 1.17 10.81
C HIS A 694 10.87 1.67 9.46
N LYS A 695 11.46 1.24 8.34
CA LYS A 695 11.12 1.80 7.01
C LYS A 695 10.03 1.03 6.26
N HIS A 696 9.43 0.00 6.87
CA HIS A 696 8.49 -0.92 6.22
C HIS A 696 8.97 -1.51 4.88
N LYS A 697 10.28 -1.39 4.59
CA LYS A 697 10.96 -1.81 3.37
C LYS A 697 12.19 -2.62 3.74
N PRO A 698 12.42 -3.78 3.11
CA PRO A 698 13.63 -4.54 3.34
C PRO A 698 14.85 -3.88 2.67
N GLN A 699 16.02 -4.05 3.27
CA GLN A 699 17.29 -3.57 2.72
C GLN A 699 18.42 -4.53 3.10
N LEU A 700 19.35 -4.78 2.18
CA LEU A 700 20.59 -5.50 2.48
C LEU A 700 21.78 -4.67 2.02
N ARG A 701 22.72 -4.42 2.92
CA ARG A 701 23.98 -3.74 2.64
C ARG A 701 25.14 -4.44 3.31
N GLU A 702 26.31 -4.29 2.71
CA GLU A 702 27.57 -4.64 3.34
C GLU A 702 28.38 -3.36 3.47
N THR A 703 28.81 -3.04 4.69
CA THR A 703 29.61 -1.85 4.97
C THR A 703 31.00 -2.21 5.43
N LEU A 704 31.95 -1.35 5.09
CA LEU A 704 33.30 -1.41 5.61
C LEU A 704 33.77 0.01 5.93
N VAL A 705 33.83 0.38 7.20
CA VAL A 705 34.36 1.69 7.60
C VAL A 705 35.88 1.66 7.54
N ARG A 706 36.46 2.22 6.47
CA ARG A 706 37.92 2.35 6.34
C ARG A 706 38.48 3.29 7.41
N ILE A 707 39.25 2.74 8.34
CA ILE A 707 39.96 3.51 9.36
C ILE A 707 41.26 4.09 8.76
N PRO A 708 41.59 5.37 9.00
CA PRO A 708 42.90 5.91 8.68
C PRO A 708 43.99 5.11 9.39
N GLN A 709 44.96 4.61 8.61
CA GLN A 709 46.11 3.82 9.04
C GLN A 709 46.76 4.39 10.31
N ASN A 710 46.64 3.69 11.44
CA ASN A 710 47.51 3.88 12.61
C ASN A 710 47.57 2.65 13.52
N ASP A 711 46.66 1.68 13.37
CA ASP A 711 46.71 0.42 14.11
C ASP A 711 46.61 -0.76 13.13
N SER A 712 47.75 -1.34 12.77
CA SER A 712 47.85 -2.48 11.84
C SER A 712 47.45 -3.82 12.48
N SER A 713 47.00 -3.81 13.74
CA SER A 713 46.67 -5.02 14.51
C SER A 713 45.23 -5.51 14.33
N VAL A 714 44.31 -4.68 13.80
CA VAL A 714 42.89 -5.01 13.65
C VAL A 714 42.54 -5.14 12.18
N THR A 715 42.28 -6.37 11.71
CA THR A 715 41.75 -6.62 10.37
C THR A 715 40.31 -6.09 10.30
N PRO A 716 40.00 -5.13 9.39
CA PRO A 716 38.63 -4.63 9.23
C PRO A 716 37.68 -5.76 8.88
N ARG A 717 36.57 -5.89 9.61
CA ARG A 717 35.51 -6.87 9.34
C ARG A 717 34.30 -6.14 8.76
N PRO A 718 33.85 -6.48 7.54
CA PRO A 718 32.67 -5.82 7.00
C PRO A 718 31.43 -6.21 7.80
N LEU A 719 30.58 -5.22 8.07
CA LEU A 719 29.30 -5.40 8.76
C LEU A 719 28.19 -5.62 7.73
N ILE A 720 27.46 -6.72 7.86
CA ILE A 720 26.28 -6.99 7.05
C ILE A 720 25.09 -6.31 7.73
N VAL A 721 24.42 -5.39 7.06
CA VAL A 721 23.26 -4.65 7.56
C VAL A 721 22.01 -5.16 6.85
N SER A 722 21.10 -5.77 7.60
CA SER A 722 19.84 -6.36 7.09
C SER A 722 18.63 -5.69 7.73
N GLY A 723 17.91 -4.92 6.92
CA GLY A 723 16.61 -4.34 7.25
C GLY A 723 15.47 -5.30 6.89
N CYS A 724 14.59 -5.58 7.85
CA CYS A 724 13.49 -6.52 7.70
C CYS A 724 12.24 -5.91 7.05
N GLY A 725 12.07 -4.59 7.04
CA GLY A 725 10.79 -3.98 6.64
C GLY A 725 9.74 -4.21 7.72
N SER A 726 8.53 -4.65 7.36
CA SER A 726 7.43 -4.87 8.31
C SER A 726 6.71 -6.19 8.09
N THR A 727 6.44 -6.93 9.16
CA THR A 727 5.97 -8.32 9.06
C THR A 727 4.47 -8.49 9.22
N GLY A 728 3.79 -7.61 9.96
CA GLY A 728 2.43 -7.85 10.46
C GLY A 728 1.42 -6.73 10.26
N VAL A 729 1.79 -5.67 9.55
CA VAL A 729 0.98 -4.47 9.42
C VAL A 729 -0.12 -4.63 8.39
N SER A 730 -1.21 -3.89 8.59
CA SER A 730 -2.30 -3.79 7.63
C SER A 730 -1.86 -3.02 6.37
N GLN A 731 -2.63 -3.15 5.30
CA GLN A 731 -2.43 -2.38 4.06
C GLN A 731 -2.42 -0.85 4.29
N HIS A 732 -3.01 -0.37 5.39
CA HIS A 732 -3.04 1.06 5.70
C HIS A 732 -1.67 1.64 6.03
N GLU A 733 -0.79 0.86 6.68
CA GLU A 733 0.56 1.31 7.06
C GLU A 733 1.62 0.94 6.03
N LEU A 734 1.34 -0.02 5.15
CA LEU A 734 2.26 -0.39 4.09
C LEU A 734 2.36 0.76 3.07
N GLU A 735 3.59 1.20 2.84
CA GLU A 735 3.89 2.10 1.72
C GLU A 735 3.50 1.43 0.39
N HIS A 736 3.05 2.21 -0.59
CA HIS A 736 2.42 1.72 -1.83
C HIS A 736 3.15 0.53 -2.45
N ASN A 737 2.43 -0.58 -2.63
CA ASN A 737 2.92 -1.85 -3.20
C ASN A 737 4.03 -2.54 -2.40
N GLN A 738 4.36 -2.10 -1.18
CA GLN A 738 5.24 -2.85 -0.29
C GLN A 738 4.44 -3.96 0.39
N PRO A 739 4.85 -5.21 0.22
CA PRO A 739 4.26 -6.36 0.90
C PRO A 739 4.80 -6.50 2.32
N ASN A 740 4.09 -7.25 3.16
CA ASN A 740 4.68 -7.65 4.44
C ASN A 740 5.90 -8.53 4.18
N HIS A 741 6.91 -8.39 5.04
CA HIS A 741 8.22 -8.98 4.87
C HIS A 741 8.80 -9.47 6.21
N PHE A 742 9.50 -10.60 6.17
CA PHE A 742 10.42 -10.99 7.22
C PHE A 742 11.66 -11.68 6.64
N ALA A 743 12.74 -11.76 7.41
CA ALA A 743 13.97 -12.41 6.98
C ALA A 743 14.23 -13.71 7.77
N VAL A 744 14.68 -14.75 7.05
CA VAL A 744 15.25 -15.97 7.64
C VAL A 744 16.73 -15.99 7.31
N LEU A 745 17.58 -16.03 8.32
CA LEU A 745 19.02 -16.01 8.17
C LEU A 745 19.62 -17.31 8.70
N GLU A 746 20.46 -17.97 7.90
CA GLU A 746 21.16 -19.21 8.27
C GLU A 746 22.68 -18.92 8.33
N LEU A 747 23.26 -19.00 9.53
CA LEU A 747 24.70 -18.89 9.74
C LEU A 747 25.37 -20.24 9.51
N ALA A 748 26.35 -20.25 8.62
CA ALA A 748 27.10 -21.45 8.24
C ALA A 748 28.44 -21.60 8.97
N GLN A 749 29.02 -20.49 9.48
CA GLN A 749 30.33 -20.47 10.14
C GLN A 749 30.38 -19.44 11.28
N PRO A 750 31.19 -19.68 12.33
CA PRO A 750 31.33 -18.75 13.46
C PRO A 750 32.15 -17.50 13.12
N VAL A 751 33.01 -17.61 12.10
CA VAL A 751 33.89 -16.53 11.66
C VAL A 751 33.77 -16.41 10.16
N ARG A 752 33.84 -15.18 9.67
CA ARG A 752 33.82 -14.88 8.25
C ARG A 752 35.18 -15.24 7.64
N VAL A 753 35.24 -16.34 6.88
CA VAL A 753 36.47 -16.86 6.24
C VAL A 753 36.45 -16.57 4.74
N PRO A 754 37.49 -15.91 4.17
CA PRO A 754 37.56 -15.56 2.76
C PRO A 754 37.20 -16.71 1.81
N GLY A 755 36.16 -16.50 1.01
CA GLY A 755 35.71 -17.45 -0.03
C GLY A 755 34.85 -18.62 0.46
N ALA A 756 34.68 -18.80 1.77
CA ALA A 756 33.77 -19.78 2.35
C ALA A 756 32.36 -19.19 2.54
N ASP A 757 31.33 -20.04 2.60
CA ASP A 757 29.96 -19.58 2.87
C ASP A 757 29.84 -19.17 4.34
N PHE A 758 29.31 -17.98 4.61
CA PHE A 758 29.18 -17.43 5.97
C PHE A 758 27.72 -17.31 6.41
N LEU A 759 26.89 -16.66 5.58
CA LEU A 759 25.51 -16.32 5.93
C LEU A 759 24.61 -16.49 4.70
N VAL A 760 23.50 -17.20 4.86
CA VAL A 760 22.41 -17.22 3.89
C VAL A 760 21.28 -16.34 4.40
N ILE A 761 20.74 -15.45 3.57
CA ILE A 761 19.59 -14.61 3.92
C ILE A 761 18.47 -14.92 2.93
N GLU A 762 17.31 -15.31 3.43
CA GLU A 762 16.08 -15.46 2.67
C GLU A 762 15.08 -14.38 3.07
N TRP A 763 14.61 -13.64 2.08
CA TRP A 763 13.56 -12.64 2.23
C TRP A 763 12.22 -13.27 1.92
N ARG A 764 11.36 -13.31 2.94
CA ARG A 764 10.01 -13.87 2.88
C ARG A 764 9.04 -12.72 2.72
N GLU A 765 8.15 -12.84 1.75
CA GLU A 765 7.25 -11.79 1.33
C GLU A 765 5.81 -12.30 1.30
N LEU A 766 4.88 -11.49 1.77
CA LEU A 766 3.46 -11.73 1.69
C LEU A 766 2.77 -10.56 0.96
N ALA A 767 2.32 -10.85 -0.26
CA ALA A 767 1.58 -9.89 -1.06
C ALA A 767 0.25 -9.50 -0.40
N VAL A 768 -0.20 -8.27 -0.67
CA VAL A 768 -1.50 -7.77 -0.18
C VAL A 768 -2.61 -8.29 -1.09
N ALA A 769 -2.92 -9.58 -1.00
CA ALA A 769 -3.96 -10.23 -1.79
C ALA A 769 -4.69 -11.33 -1.00
N PRO A 770 -5.98 -11.58 -1.29
CA PRO A 770 -6.72 -12.71 -0.71
C PRO A 770 -6.03 -14.05 -0.94
N GLY A 771 -5.80 -14.81 0.13
CA GLY A 771 -5.17 -16.13 0.09
C GLY A 771 -3.69 -16.11 -0.30
N ALA A 772 -3.02 -14.95 -0.16
CA ALA A 772 -1.58 -14.86 -0.35
C ALA A 772 -0.84 -15.76 0.65
N GLU A 773 0.26 -16.36 0.19
CA GLU A 773 1.15 -17.18 1.02
C GLU A 773 2.53 -16.53 1.05
N TRP A 774 3.29 -16.80 2.11
CA TRP A 774 4.67 -16.34 2.22
C TRP A 774 5.54 -16.99 1.15
N VAL A 775 6.21 -16.19 0.33
CA VAL A 775 7.10 -16.64 -0.75
C VAL A 775 8.52 -16.11 -0.56
N THR A 776 9.53 -16.82 -1.05
CA THR A 776 10.92 -16.33 -1.02
C THR A 776 11.10 -15.37 -2.18
N LYS A 777 11.14 -14.06 -1.90
CA LYS A 777 11.37 -13.02 -2.91
C LYS A 777 12.80 -13.08 -3.43
N GLN A 778 13.75 -13.12 -2.50
CA GLN A 778 15.19 -13.09 -2.79
C GLN A 778 15.95 -13.96 -1.78
N ARG A 779 17.06 -14.56 -2.24
CA ARG A 779 17.97 -15.36 -1.43
C ARG A 779 19.41 -15.00 -1.77
N TRP A 780 20.20 -14.69 -0.75
CA TRP A 780 21.64 -14.43 -0.88
C TRP A 780 22.44 -15.46 -0.11
N THR A 781 23.56 -15.89 -0.68
CA THR A 781 24.63 -16.58 0.03
C THR A 781 25.81 -15.63 0.10
N ILE A 782 26.06 -15.09 1.29
CA ILE A 782 27.16 -14.18 1.58
C ILE A 782 28.37 -15.02 1.95
N LYS A 783 29.44 -14.82 1.17
CA LYS A 783 30.74 -15.44 1.40
C LYS A 783 31.62 -14.56 2.29
N GLY A 784 32.60 -15.19 2.92
CA GLY A 784 33.58 -14.50 3.74
C GLY A 784 34.63 -13.72 3.00
#